data_AF-A0A7Z1R411-F1
#
_entry.id   AF-A0A7Z1R411-F1
#
_cell.length_a   1.000
_cell.length_b   1.000
_cell.length_c   1.000
_cell.angle_alpha   90.00
_cell.angle_beta   90.00
_cell.angle_gamma   90.00
#
_symmetry.space_group_name_H-M   'P 1'
#
loop_
_entity.id
_entity.type
_entity.pdbx_description
1 polymer ?
#
loop_
_entity_poly.entity_id
_entity_poly.type
_entity_poly.pdbx_seq_one_letter_code
_entity_poly.pdbx_strand_id
1 'polypeptide(L)'
;MGGHRAARADHAGRRHGAAGHGPARDRGQPGARADAARHGPRGRQGVPRAVPRPGLGGGVEHSQDRSWPWHRRAAPNGGRGLPQPPGGALVCAPAAAPRRHRRHRGHARGRIGFREWDRGTGPTQPVPVPVSELVRVRFRLPPRPRTLYNPLVTSDIDLSRDSVARVREAADIVEVVGEQVRLRRRGRTLEGLCPFHEEKTPSFSVDPDKGLYYCFGCHQGGDIFKFLMQTARLSFAEAVEQLARRYGVKLPPRSPDGERRRQESDRLRSLLEEAQAFFAARLGSAEGAAARRELERRGFDRETWPLFGFGWAPDDWRQLTDELGRRHPTGTLIAAGLAVQPDARTTPYDRFRKRITFPIRSVDGRLIAFGGRILGDGEPKYLNSPENPIFQKRSTLFCLDRARRPADQAGELLVVEGYFDCLSLHRVGITNAVATLGTALTPDHARLLRRRLGEGDRVVLCYDADEAGRRAAMTGIRVLLEAGVDVAVLVLPDGTDPDDVVRDGGAEAIRELLKRPASALEFLLGDLPEQPEALRREGLKLAPLVCAASNAATRQNLVEELARRLYLRPREIEEHGRAPARREGPIAPPGAAAARSAAPGERHLARILLECSPDWRARIVERVHSELIIDERVRSLLEAATDLPGDLAQADAVRELLGRCADERITSFVAELCNSDWPELTDDSIRSQLRVLLERQGRELSRRLAPRIRAAEERGDHGELELLLAEKARLRQKSADF
;
A
#
# COMPACT_ATOMS: atom_id res chain seq x y z
N MET A 1 -42.58 53.03 4.01
CA MET A 1 -42.61 54.47 3.67
C MET A 1 -41.41 54.78 2.77
N GLY A 2 -41.35 55.96 2.14
CA GLY A 2 -40.42 56.25 1.02
C GLY A 2 -38.92 56.32 1.38
N GLY A 3 -38.01 56.50 0.43
CA GLY A 3 -38.22 56.64 -1.02
C GLY A 3 -37.54 57.88 -1.63
N HIS A 4 -36.23 57.82 -1.85
CA HIS A 4 -35.37 58.85 -2.50
C HIS A 4 -34.10 58.18 -3.06
N ARG A 5 -33.40 58.70 -4.07
CA ARG A 5 -33.79 59.48 -5.27
C ARG A 5 -32.61 59.34 -6.28
N ALA A 6 -32.86 59.45 -7.58
CA ALA A 6 -31.81 59.23 -8.60
C ALA A 6 -30.98 60.49 -8.92
N ALA A 7 -29.77 60.28 -9.45
CA ALA A 7 -28.99 61.30 -10.16
C ALA A 7 -28.27 60.66 -11.38
N ARG A 8 -28.32 61.35 -12.53
CA ARG A 8 -27.48 61.14 -13.72
C ARG A 8 -26.73 62.44 -14.02
N ALA A 9 -25.62 62.34 -14.74
CA ALA A 9 -25.03 63.45 -15.48
C ALA A 9 -24.44 62.92 -16.80
N ASP A 10 -24.67 63.63 -17.89
CA ASP A 10 -24.20 63.33 -19.25
C ASP A 10 -23.21 64.42 -19.73
N HIS A 11 -22.25 64.07 -20.59
CA HIS A 11 -21.59 64.88 -21.66
C HIS A 11 -20.59 63.92 -22.37
N ALA A 12 -20.47 63.72 -23.70
CA ALA A 12 -20.55 64.56 -24.90
C ALA A 12 -19.31 65.49 -25.10
N GLY A 13 -18.58 65.48 -26.24
CA GLY A 13 -18.65 64.66 -27.47
C GLY A 13 -17.70 65.18 -28.59
N ARG A 14 -17.93 64.74 -29.87
CA ARG A 14 -17.19 65.06 -31.15
C ARG A 14 -15.89 64.27 -31.41
N ARG A 15 -15.34 64.15 -32.64
CA ARG A 15 -15.78 63.76 -34.03
C ARG A 15 -14.71 64.16 -35.07
N HIS A 16 -14.72 63.51 -36.27
CA HIS A 16 -13.82 63.58 -37.48
C HIS A 16 -12.78 62.42 -37.56
N GLY A 17 -12.33 61.91 -38.74
CA GLY A 17 -12.80 62.03 -40.15
C GLY A 17 -11.69 62.36 -41.18
N ALA A 18 -11.63 61.83 -42.43
CA ALA A 18 -12.36 60.73 -43.10
C ALA A 18 -11.72 60.33 -44.48
N ALA A 19 -11.94 59.09 -44.95
CA ALA A 19 -11.65 58.51 -46.31
C ALA A 19 -10.15 58.36 -46.73
N GLY A 20 -9.74 57.48 -47.67
CA GLY A 20 -10.39 56.43 -48.51
C GLY A 20 -9.30 55.43 -49.02
N HIS A 21 -9.36 54.62 -50.09
CA HIS A 21 -10.33 54.28 -51.17
C HIS A 21 -9.97 52.86 -51.76
N GLY A 22 -10.52 52.44 -52.93
CA GLY A 22 -10.21 51.17 -53.66
C GLY A 22 -9.60 51.39 -55.07
N PRO A 23 -9.75 50.49 -56.10
CA PRO A 23 -10.76 49.43 -56.28
C PRO A 23 -10.31 48.08 -56.94
N ALA A 24 -11.29 47.27 -57.41
CA ALA A 24 -11.23 45.93 -58.04
C ALA A 24 -10.58 45.88 -59.47
N ARG A 25 -10.38 44.75 -60.18
CA ARG A 25 -11.25 43.59 -60.60
C ARG A 25 -10.40 42.29 -60.81
N ASP A 26 -10.84 41.11 -61.30
CA ASP A 26 -11.98 40.71 -62.16
C ASP A 26 -12.45 39.22 -62.04
N ARG A 27 -13.32 38.76 -62.94
CA ARG A 27 -14.14 37.52 -62.93
C ARG A 27 -13.61 36.38 -63.82
N GLY A 28 -14.07 35.13 -63.61
CA GLY A 28 -13.84 34.02 -64.55
C GLY A 28 -14.49 32.66 -64.24
N GLN A 29 -15.68 32.40 -64.81
CA GLN A 29 -16.36 31.09 -65.04
C GLN A 29 -17.33 31.29 -66.24
N PRO A 30 -17.89 30.24 -66.90
CA PRO A 30 -17.83 28.78 -66.66
C PRO A 30 -17.43 27.94 -67.89
N GLY A 31 -17.54 26.60 -67.82
CA GLY A 31 -17.49 25.68 -68.97
C GLY A 31 -17.95 24.26 -68.61
N ALA A 32 -18.63 23.54 -69.53
CA ALA A 32 -19.19 22.19 -69.33
C ALA A 32 -19.42 21.43 -70.66
N ARG A 33 -19.70 20.11 -70.58
CA ARG A 33 -19.84 19.10 -71.67
C ARG A 33 -18.50 18.55 -72.21
N ALA A 34 -18.41 17.34 -72.80
CA ALA A 34 -19.17 16.07 -72.68
C ALA A 34 -18.43 14.94 -73.46
N ASP A 35 -18.69 13.66 -73.12
CA ASP A 35 -18.39 12.42 -73.89
C ASP A 35 -16.91 12.11 -74.24
N ALA A 36 -16.43 10.89 -74.54
CA ALA A 36 -17.00 9.53 -74.61
C ALA A 36 -15.95 8.51 -74.04
N ALA A 37 -16.30 7.34 -73.47
CA ALA A 37 -16.45 6.00 -74.11
C ALA A 37 -15.36 5.64 -75.17
N ARG A 38 -14.75 4.45 -75.26
CA ARG A 38 -15.02 3.04 -74.81
C ARG A 38 -13.65 2.33 -74.54
N HIS A 39 -13.50 1.21 -73.81
CA HIS A 39 -13.92 -0.17 -74.16
C HIS A 39 -13.73 -1.18 -72.98
N GLY A 40 -14.55 -2.24 -72.95
CA GLY A 40 -14.25 -3.54 -72.29
C GLY A 40 -14.05 -4.65 -73.34
N PRO A 41 -13.77 -5.93 -72.98
CA PRO A 41 -14.77 -6.84 -72.37
C PRO A 41 -14.22 -7.84 -71.30
N ARG A 42 -14.93 -8.11 -70.18
CA ARG A 42 -15.92 -9.20 -69.89
C ARG A 42 -15.43 -10.68 -69.86
N GLY A 43 -15.57 -11.28 -68.67
CA GLY A 43 -15.97 -12.68 -68.39
C GLY A 43 -16.31 -12.79 -66.89
N ARG A 44 -17.54 -13.09 -66.42
CA ARG A 44 -18.31 -14.37 -66.43
C ARG A 44 -17.57 -15.54 -65.75
N GLN A 45 -18.16 -16.36 -64.87
CA GLN A 45 -19.44 -16.35 -64.11
C GLN A 45 -19.41 -17.56 -63.13
N GLY A 46 -20.09 -17.54 -61.96
CA GLY A 46 -20.38 -18.80 -61.21
C GLY A 46 -20.41 -18.73 -59.68
N VAL A 47 -21.54 -19.18 -59.08
CA VAL A 47 -21.85 -19.34 -57.64
C VAL A 47 -23.06 -20.31 -57.54
N PRO A 48 -23.34 -21.08 -56.46
CA PRO A 48 -22.51 -21.88 -55.53
C PRO A 48 -22.91 -23.39 -55.52
N ARG A 49 -22.30 -24.24 -54.66
CA ARG A 49 -23.00 -25.29 -53.86
C ARG A 49 -22.09 -25.94 -52.79
N ALA A 50 -22.61 -26.90 -52.03
CA ALA A 50 -22.07 -27.33 -50.72
C ALA A 50 -22.10 -28.86 -50.48
N VAL A 51 -21.31 -29.34 -49.50
CA VAL A 51 -21.46 -30.61 -48.70
C VAL A 51 -21.33 -31.94 -49.49
N PRO A 52 -20.40 -32.86 -49.11
CA PRO A 52 -20.69 -33.82 -48.03
C PRO A 52 -19.50 -34.36 -47.18
N ARG A 53 -19.82 -35.16 -46.14
CA ARG A 53 -18.95 -36.14 -45.45
C ARG A 53 -19.04 -37.52 -46.16
N PRO A 54 -17.99 -38.35 -46.14
CA PRO A 54 -17.79 -39.44 -45.14
C PRO A 54 -16.31 -39.49 -44.63
N GLY A 55 -15.82 -40.44 -43.82
CA GLY A 55 -16.43 -41.55 -43.05
C GLY A 55 -15.63 -42.87 -43.12
N LEU A 56 -15.34 -43.50 -41.95
CA LEU A 56 -14.63 -44.80 -41.73
C LEU A 56 -13.10 -44.80 -42.01
N GLY A 57 -12.25 -45.63 -41.37
CA GLY A 57 -12.43 -46.54 -40.21
C GLY A 57 -11.22 -47.45 -39.91
N GLY A 58 -11.08 -47.95 -38.66
CA GLY A 58 -10.00 -48.86 -38.17
C GLY A 58 -8.67 -48.14 -37.80
N GLY A 59 -7.80 -48.59 -36.88
CA GLY A 59 -7.66 -49.79 -36.02
C GLY A 59 -6.16 -49.94 -35.61
N VAL A 60 -5.67 -50.61 -34.56
CA VAL A 60 -6.18 -51.57 -33.54
C VAL A 60 -5.19 -51.59 -32.33
N GLU A 61 -5.70 -51.58 -31.07
CA GLU A 61 -5.14 -52.11 -29.77
C GLU A 61 -3.70 -51.76 -29.29
N HIS A 62 -3.25 -51.97 -28.04
CA HIS A 62 -3.76 -52.55 -26.76
C HIS A 62 -3.48 -51.54 -25.61
N SER A 63 -4.38 -51.18 -24.71
CA SER A 63 -5.00 -51.90 -23.56
C SER A 63 -4.22 -51.89 -22.22
N GLN A 64 -4.77 -51.19 -21.22
CA GLN A 64 -5.05 -51.72 -19.88
C GLN A 64 -6.28 -50.99 -19.30
N ASP A 65 -7.01 -51.63 -18.40
CA ASP A 65 -8.46 -51.41 -18.21
C ASP A 65 -8.92 -51.63 -16.75
N ARG A 66 -10.13 -51.14 -16.45
CA ARG A 66 -11.09 -51.50 -15.35
C ARG A 66 -11.24 -50.55 -14.14
N SER A 67 -12.43 -50.46 -13.51
CA SER A 67 -13.78 -50.09 -14.04
C SER A 67 -14.88 -50.15 -12.94
N TRP A 68 -15.44 -48.99 -12.52
CA TRP A 68 -16.82 -48.82 -11.99
C TRP A 68 -17.19 -49.63 -10.69
N PRO A 69 -18.43 -49.57 -10.11
CA PRO A 69 -19.59 -48.68 -10.32
C PRO A 69 -20.11 -47.97 -9.03
N TRP A 70 -21.23 -47.22 -9.17
CA TRP A 70 -21.98 -46.52 -8.12
C TRP A 70 -23.07 -47.39 -7.44
N HIS A 71 -23.50 -47.04 -6.22
CA HIS A 71 -24.88 -47.34 -5.74
C HIS A 71 -25.44 -46.30 -4.73
N ARG A 72 -26.75 -46.03 -4.82
CA ARG A 72 -27.60 -45.46 -3.75
C ARG A 72 -28.55 -46.54 -3.21
N ARG A 73 -28.98 -46.43 -1.95
CA ARG A 73 -30.35 -46.78 -1.48
C ARG A 73 -30.64 -46.23 -0.06
N ALA A 74 -31.90 -46.28 0.36
CA ALA A 74 -32.41 -45.72 1.61
C ALA A 74 -32.94 -46.80 2.57
N ALA A 75 -33.33 -46.39 3.79
CA ALA A 75 -33.71 -47.25 4.92
C ALA A 75 -35.14 -47.84 4.87
N PRO A 76 -35.43 -48.86 5.70
CA PRO A 76 -36.78 -49.14 6.21
C PRO A 76 -36.86 -49.30 7.76
N ASN A 77 -38.09 -49.48 8.28
CA ASN A 77 -38.44 -49.44 9.72
C ASN A 77 -38.27 -50.77 10.51
N GLY A 78 -37.77 -50.65 11.75
CA GLY A 78 -38.54 -50.94 12.99
C GLY A 78 -38.79 -52.37 13.51
N GLY A 79 -38.58 -52.59 14.82
CA GLY A 79 -39.44 -53.47 15.65
C GLY A 79 -38.81 -54.37 16.74
N ARG A 80 -39.31 -54.22 17.97
CA ARG A 80 -39.45 -55.22 19.09
C ARG A 80 -38.20 -55.76 19.83
N GLY A 81 -38.33 -55.93 21.16
CA GLY A 81 -37.77 -57.10 21.88
C GLY A 81 -36.93 -56.86 23.16
N LEU A 82 -37.57 -56.75 24.33
CA LEU A 82 -36.92 -56.85 25.68
C LEU A 82 -36.57 -58.30 26.06
N PRO A 83 -35.64 -58.55 27.01
CA PRO A 83 -36.02 -58.71 28.43
C PRO A 83 -35.40 -57.68 29.43
N GLN A 84 -35.66 -57.87 30.74
CA GLN A 84 -35.46 -56.94 31.88
C GLN A 84 -34.77 -57.63 33.10
N PRO A 85 -34.66 -57.01 34.31
CA PRO A 85 -34.08 -55.72 34.71
C PRO A 85 -32.90 -56.00 35.71
N PRO A 86 -32.92 -55.79 37.06
CA PRO A 86 -33.43 -54.76 38.01
C PRO A 86 -32.36 -53.68 38.34
N GLY A 87 -32.56 -52.68 39.21
CA GLY A 87 -33.77 -52.17 39.89
C GLY A 87 -33.46 -51.11 40.98
N GLY A 88 -34.40 -50.18 41.26
CA GLY A 88 -34.30 -49.09 42.28
C GLY A 88 -33.57 -47.82 41.81
N ALA A 89 -34.04 -46.56 41.90
CA ALA A 89 -35.11 -45.85 42.65
C ALA A 89 -34.82 -45.70 44.17
N LEU A 90 -35.08 -44.59 44.90
CA LEU A 90 -35.92 -43.36 44.74
C LEU A 90 -35.17 -42.10 45.30
N VAL A 91 -35.22 -40.87 44.75
CA VAL A 91 -36.24 -39.75 44.78
C VAL A 91 -36.15 -38.74 45.95
N CYS A 92 -36.26 -37.44 45.60
CA CYS A 92 -36.59 -36.23 46.41
C CYS A 92 -35.56 -35.51 47.33
N ALA A 93 -35.81 -34.19 47.44
CA ALA A 93 -35.20 -33.17 48.33
C ALA A 93 -36.26 -32.79 49.44
N PRO A 94 -36.18 -31.73 50.29
CA PRO A 94 -35.26 -30.56 50.28
C PRO A 94 -34.81 -29.96 51.66
N ALA A 95 -34.16 -28.79 51.59
CA ALA A 95 -34.25 -27.63 52.51
C ALA A 95 -33.31 -27.46 53.73
N ALA A 96 -33.28 -26.18 54.18
CA ALA A 96 -32.81 -25.63 55.47
C ALA A 96 -31.30 -25.54 55.80
N ALA A 97 -30.76 -24.31 55.73
CA ALA A 97 -29.76 -23.82 56.70
C ALA A 97 -30.51 -23.29 57.95
N PRO A 98 -29.88 -23.13 59.15
CA PRO A 98 -29.18 -21.85 59.43
C PRO A 98 -28.10 -21.89 60.57
N ARG A 99 -27.64 -20.69 60.98
CA ARG A 99 -26.93 -20.32 62.24
C ARG A 99 -25.44 -20.72 62.32
N ARG A 100 -24.50 -19.76 62.34
CA ARG A 100 -24.14 -18.74 63.38
C ARG A 100 -23.33 -19.32 64.54
N HIS A 101 -22.10 -18.85 64.72
CA HIS A 101 -21.55 -18.48 66.04
C HIS A 101 -20.87 -17.09 65.98
N ARG A 102 -20.62 -16.47 67.13
CA ARG A 102 -20.51 -15.00 67.25
C ARG A 102 -19.50 -14.58 68.34
N ARG A 103 -18.44 -13.83 67.98
CA ARG A 103 -17.57 -13.02 68.88
C ARG A 103 -16.77 -13.86 69.93
N HIS A 104 -15.81 -13.36 70.74
CA HIS A 104 -15.52 -11.99 71.22
C HIS A 104 -14.00 -11.65 71.34
N ARG A 105 -13.76 -10.33 71.46
CA ARG A 105 -12.52 -9.54 71.68
C ARG A 105 -11.49 -10.07 72.70
N GLY A 106 -10.23 -9.68 72.52
CA GLY A 106 -9.16 -9.59 73.55
C GLY A 106 -8.01 -8.64 73.11
N HIS A 107 -7.26 -8.01 74.03
CA HIS A 107 -6.20 -7.02 73.75
C HIS A 107 -4.85 -7.34 74.41
N ALA A 108 -3.74 -7.26 73.66
CA ALA A 108 -2.39 -6.82 74.06
C ALA A 108 -1.54 -6.67 72.76
N ARG A 109 -0.74 -5.64 72.45
CA ARG A 109 0.36 -4.90 73.14
C ARG A 109 1.70 -5.68 73.21
N GLY A 110 2.65 -5.25 72.36
CA GLY A 110 4.06 -5.70 72.27
C GLY A 110 4.60 -5.34 70.87
N ARG A 111 5.19 -4.17 70.58
CA ARG A 111 6.45 -3.55 71.06
C ARG A 111 7.73 -4.35 70.75
N ILE A 112 8.25 -4.14 69.54
CA ILE A 112 9.68 -4.22 69.16
C ILE A 112 9.94 -2.97 68.28
N GLY A 113 11.05 -2.24 68.38
CA GLY A 113 12.16 -2.40 69.34
C GLY A 113 13.51 -1.81 68.91
N PHE A 114 13.55 -0.81 68.02
CA PHE A 114 14.80 -0.11 67.68
C PHE A 114 15.11 1.00 68.68
N ARG A 115 16.39 1.16 69.04
CA ARG A 115 16.92 2.17 69.98
C ARG A 115 17.75 3.23 69.25
N GLU A 116 17.69 4.45 69.76
CA GLU A 116 18.59 5.56 69.43
C GLU A 116 19.92 5.43 70.19
N TRP A 117 21.02 5.92 69.58
CA TRP A 117 22.26 6.47 70.18
C TRP A 117 23.03 7.14 69.01
N ASP A 118 23.77 8.26 69.14
CA ASP A 118 23.49 9.52 69.85
C ASP A 118 24.26 10.66 69.09
N ARG A 119 24.26 11.90 69.59
CA ARG A 119 24.74 13.11 68.87
C ARG A 119 26.27 13.28 68.92
N GLY A 120 26.85 13.78 67.82
CA GLY A 120 28.29 14.09 67.69
C GLY A 120 28.58 15.32 66.82
N THR A 121 28.84 16.43 67.49
CA THR A 121 29.22 17.78 67.03
C THR A 121 30.43 17.90 66.09
N GLY A 122 30.45 18.93 65.23
CA GLY A 122 31.68 19.64 64.80
C GLY A 122 31.99 19.64 63.29
N PRO A 123 32.36 20.79 62.67
CA PRO A 123 32.70 20.88 61.25
C PRO A 123 34.21 20.98 60.97
N THR A 124 34.66 20.46 59.83
CA THR A 124 35.95 20.79 59.21
C THR A 124 35.79 21.05 57.71
N GLN A 125 36.67 21.86 57.13
CA GLN A 125 36.54 22.42 55.78
C GLN A 125 37.19 21.55 54.70
N PRO A 126 36.64 21.48 53.47
CA PRO A 126 37.39 21.03 52.30
C PRO A 126 38.37 22.12 51.84
N VAL A 127 39.62 21.72 51.55
CA VAL A 127 40.71 22.61 51.10
C VAL A 127 40.50 22.98 49.62
N PRO A 128 40.75 24.24 49.20
CA PRO A 128 40.57 24.66 47.81
C PRO A 128 41.71 24.18 46.89
N VAL A 129 41.36 23.88 45.65
CA VAL A 129 42.29 23.65 44.51
C VAL A 129 41.84 24.58 43.38
N PRO A 130 42.75 25.35 42.72
CA PRO A 130 42.37 26.58 42.04
C PRO A 130 41.63 26.39 40.71
N VAL A 131 40.80 27.37 40.36
CA VAL A 131 40.07 27.45 39.09
C VAL A 131 40.82 28.37 38.12
N SER A 132 41.47 27.79 37.11
CA SER A 132 41.98 28.50 35.94
C SER A 132 41.87 27.61 34.69
N GLU A 133 41.81 28.25 33.51
CA GLU A 133 41.78 27.58 32.19
C GLU A 133 40.56 26.69 31.86
N LEU A 134 39.36 27.19 32.18
CA LEU A 134 38.16 26.81 31.42
C LEU A 134 38.24 27.35 29.98
N VAL A 135 38.99 26.65 29.12
CA VAL A 135 38.91 26.82 27.66
C VAL A 135 37.46 26.65 27.25
N ARG A 136 36.87 27.69 26.64
CA ARG A 136 35.48 27.69 26.17
C ARG A 136 35.32 26.80 24.92
N VAL A 137 35.40 25.49 25.11
CA VAL A 137 34.88 24.50 24.16
C VAL A 137 33.37 24.71 24.08
N ARG A 138 32.95 25.57 23.15
CA ARG A 138 31.57 25.64 22.70
C ARG A 138 31.25 24.30 22.06
N PHE A 139 30.71 23.37 22.85
CA PHE A 139 29.91 22.28 22.32
C PHE A 139 28.75 22.91 21.53
N ARG A 140 28.96 23.06 20.22
CA ARG A 140 27.86 22.99 19.27
C ARG A 140 27.29 21.60 19.47
N LEU A 141 26.21 21.52 20.25
CA LEU A 141 25.26 20.41 20.16
C LEU A 141 25.08 20.14 18.66
N PRO A 142 25.32 18.91 18.16
CA PRO A 142 25.08 18.63 16.76
C PRO A 142 23.63 19.04 16.46
N PRO A 143 23.37 19.73 15.33
CA PRO A 143 22.02 20.16 15.01
C PRO A 143 21.14 18.92 15.08
N ARG A 144 20.13 18.95 15.97
CA ARG A 144 19.23 17.80 16.22
C ARG A 144 18.89 17.18 14.86
N PRO A 145 19.20 15.89 14.63
CA PRO A 145 19.15 15.31 13.30
C PRO A 145 17.79 15.65 12.72
N ARG A 146 17.77 16.41 11.61
CA ARG A 146 16.55 16.98 11.04
C ARG A 146 15.56 15.85 10.87
N THR A 147 14.57 15.77 11.76
CA THR A 147 13.59 14.70 11.77
C THR A 147 12.97 14.73 10.39
N LEU A 148 13.18 13.67 9.59
CA LEU A 148 12.70 13.64 8.21
C LEU A 148 11.20 13.87 8.28
N TYR A 149 10.78 15.04 7.79
CA TYR A 149 9.52 15.66 8.15
C TYR A 149 8.40 14.73 7.71
N ASN A 150 7.75 14.05 8.65
CA ASN A 150 6.70 13.10 8.36
C ASN A 150 5.40 13.89 8.09
N PRO A 151 4.96 14.04 6.82
CA PRO A 151 3.83 14.89 6.49
C PRO A 151 2.50 14.29 6.94
N LEU A 152 2.48 13.03 7.39
CA LEU A 152 1.27 12.26 7.64
C LEU A 152 0.57 12.62 8.96
N VAL A 153 1.23 13.33 9.90
CA VAL A 153 0.61 13.78 11.17
C VAL A 153 1.10 15.17 11.62
N THR A 154 1.03 16.16 10.73
CA THR A 154 0.85 17.56 11.16
C THR A 154 -0.52 18.02 10.70
N SER A 155 -1.50 18.02 11.60
CA SER A 155 -2.84 18.53 11.29
C SER A 155 -2.75 20.03 10.97
N ASP A 156 -3.03 20.39 9.72
CA ASP A 156 -3.01 21.77 9.23
C ASP A 156 -4.14 22.63 9.82
N ILE A 157 -5.10 22.01 10.51
CA ILE A 157 -6.09 22.68 11.36
C ILE A 157 -5.47 23.29 12.63
N ASP A 158 -6.07 24.38 13.07
CA ASP A 158 -5.86 24.94 14.40
C ASP A 158 -6.40 24.01 15.50
N LEU A 159 -5.62 23.89 16.57
CA LEU A 159 -5.91 23.15 17.79
C LEU A 159 -5.74 24.06 19.03
N SER A 160 -5.96 25.37 18.86
CA SER A 160 -6.13 26.31 19.97
C SER A 160 -7.26 25.88 20.90
N ARG A 161 -7.24 26.41 22.14
CA ARG A 161 -8.27 26.12 23.14
C ARG A 161 -9.66 26.48 22.64
N ASP A 162 -9.79 27.63 21.99
CA ASP A 162 -11.01 28.18 21.41
C ASP A 162 -11.53 27.30 20.26
N SER A 163 -10.66 26.86 19.34
CA SER A 163 -11.05 25.96 18.25
C SER A 163 -11.48 24.59 18.75
N VAL A 164 -10.83 24.05 19.80
CA VAL A 164 -11.24 22.79 20.46
C VAL A 164 -12.55 22.98 21.24
N ALA A 165 -12.73 24.11 21.93
CA ALA A 165 -13.95 24.43 22.68
C ALA A 165 -15.17 24.51 21.76
N ARG A 166 -15.07 25.24 20.64
CA ARG A 166 -16.12 25.33 19.61
C ARG A 166 -16.54 23.96 19.06
N VAL A 167 -15.61 23.01 18.95
CA VAL A 167 -15.93 21.63 18.53
C VAL A 167 -16.60 20.85 19.65
N ARG A 168 -16.18 21.02 20.91
CA ARG A 168 -16.82 20.36 22.06
C ARG A 168 -18.23 20.89 22.32
N GLU A 169 -18.45 22.19 22.21
CA GLU A 169 -19.73 22.87 22.45
C GLU A 169 -20.78 22.53 21.38
N ALA A 170 -20.35 22.30 20.13
CA ALA A 170 -21.24 21.93 19.04
C ALA A 170 -21.59 20.43 19.01
N ALA A 171 -20.93 19.59 19.81
CA ALA A 171 -20.97 18.13 19.67
C ALA A 171 -21.71 17.44 20.83
N ASP A 172 -22.78 16.71 20.49
CA ASP A 172 -23.52 15.91 21.48
C ASP A 172 -22.78 14.61 21.81
N ILE A 173 -22.37 14.47 23.07
CA ILE A 173 -21.75 13.25 23.58
C ILE A 173 -22.72 12.05 23.58
N VAL A 174 -24.02 12.28 23.77
CA VAL A 174 -25.04 11.22 23.78
C VAL A 174 -25.23 10.64 22.38
N GLU A 175 -25.23 11.48 21.35
CA GLU A 175 -25.27 11.06 19.95
C GLU A 175 -24.03 10.23 19.59
N VAL A 176 -22.83 10.75 19.87
CA VAL A 176 -21.55 10.10 19.50
C VAL A 176 -21.29 8.80 20.27
N VAL A 177 -21.70 8.72 21.55
CA VAL A 177 -21.65 7.47 22.31
C VAL A 177 -22.74 6.50 21.85
N GLY A 178 -23.93 7.00 21.51
CA GLY A 178 -25.10 6.23 21.11
C GLY A 178 -24.91 5.38 19.86
N GLU A 179 -23.97 5.74 18.98
CA GLU A 179 -23.56 4.93 17.82
C GLU A 179 -22.92 3.59 18.19
N GLN A 180 -22.37 3.48 19.40
CA GLN A 180 -21.59 2.31 19.86
C GLN A 180 -22.25 1.64 21.07
N VAL A 181 -22.83 2.43 21.97
CA VAL A 181 -23.44 1.96 23.22
C VAL A 181 -24.95 2.17 23.16
N ARG A 182 -25.72 1.10 23.39
CA ARG A 182 -27.18 1.19 23.56
C ARG A 182 -27.53 1.82 24.91
N LEU A 183 -27.52 3.15 24.96
CA LEU A 183 -27.84 3.95 26.13
C LEU A 183 -29.33 3.88 26.51
N ARG A 184 -29.62 3.90 27.80
CA ARG A 184 -30.95 4.01 28.41
C ARG A 184 -30.95 5.11 29.47
N ARG A 185 -31.96 5.99 29.46
CA ARG A 185 -32.01 7.12 30.40
C ARG A 185 -32.30 6.67 31.83
N ARG A 186 -31.53 7.16 32.81
CA ARG A 186 -31.70 6.90 34.24
C ARG A 186 -31.60 8.21 35.03
N GLY A 187 -32.72 8.90 35.17
CA GLY A 187 -32.75 10.25 35.75
C GLY A 187 -32.10 11.27 34.82
N ARG A 188 -31.02 11.93 35.28
CA ARG A 188 -30.28 12.94 34.49
C ARG A 188 -29.29 12.32 33.51
N THR A 189 -28.67 11.19 33.87
CA THR A 189 -27.68 10.50 33.04
C THR A 189 -28.33 9.46 32.13
N LEU A 190 -27.54 8.90 31.21
CA LEU A 190 -27.88 7.71 30.45
C LEU A 190 -26.87 6.61 30.75
N GLU A 191 -27.33 5.37 30.86
CA GLU A 191 -26.49 4.20 31.17
C GLU A 191 -26.53 3.14 30.07
N GLY A 192 -25.43 2.42 29.88
CA GLY A 192 -25.30 1.31 28.94
C GLY A 192 -24.19 0.34 29.34
N LEU A 193 -23.93 -0.64 28.48
CA LEU A 193 -22.76 -1.52 28.60
C LEU A 193 -21.50 -0.77 28.14
N CYS A 194 -20.41 -0.90 28.88
CA CYS A 194 -19.15 -0.21 28.61
C CYS A 194 -18.48 -0.70 27.31
N PRO A 195 -18.02 0.19 26.41
CA PRO A 195 -17.28 -0.18 25.21
C PRO A 195 -15.77 -0.40 25.46
N PHE A 196 -15.32 -0.36 26.72
CA PHE A 196 -13.90 -0.47 27.11
C PHE A 196 -13.55 -1.75 27.88
N HIS A 197 -14.54 -2.55 28.27
CA HIS A 197 -14.36 -3.89 28.85
C HIS A 197 -15.66 -4.70 28.72
N GLU A 198 -15.58 -6.02 28.70
CA GLU A 198 -16.77 -6.87 28.69
C GLU A 198 -17.47 -6.87 30.05
N GLU A 199 -18.76 -6.52 30.07
CA GLU A 199 -19.62 -6.60 31.25
C GLU A 199 -21.03 -7.09 30.88
N LYS A 200 -21.72 -7.72 31.85
CA LYS A 200 -23.10 -8.21 31.68
C LYS A 200 -24.15 -7.26 32.29
N THR A 201 -23.70 -6.28 33.07
CA THR A 201 -24.52 -5.30 33.79
C THR A 201 -24.07 -3.91 33.40
N PRO A 202 -24.97 -2.99 32.99
CA PRO A 202 -24.59 -1.61 32.65
C PRO A 202 -23.84 -0.92 33.81
N SER A 203 -22.58 -0.55 33.58
CA SER A 203 -21.82 0.35 34.48
C SER A 203 -21.31 1.60 33.77
N PHE A 204 -21.56 1.74 32.47
CA PHE A 204 -21.17 2.91 31.68
C PHE A 204 -22.22 4.02 31.77
N SER A 205 -21.87 5.17 32.34
CA SER A 205 -22.73 6.33 32.49
C SER A 205 -22.27 7.51 31.61
N VAL A 206 -23.23 8.20 31.00
CA VAL A 206 -23.04 9.44 30.22
C VAL A 206 -23.83 10.56 30.87
N ASP A 207 -23.16 11.68 31.11
CA ASP A 207 -23.70 12.89 31.69
C ASP A 207 -23.79 13.99 30.60
N PRO A 208 -24.97 14.22 30.00
CA PRO A 208 -25.14 15.22 28.95
C PRO A 208 -24.93 16.64 29.45
N ASP A 209 -25.34 16.94 30.70
CA ASP A 209 -25.21 18.27 31.30
C ASP A 209 -23.73 18.68 31.46
N LYS A 210 -22.82 17.69 31.60
CA LYS A 210 -21.38 17.91 31.76
C LYS A 210 -20.55 17.63 30.50
N GLY A 211 -21.10 16.97 29.48
CA GLY A 211 -20.34 16.51 28.31
C GLY A 211 -19.30 15.42 28.65
N LEU A 212 -19.58 14.56 29.64
CA LEU A 212 -18.65 13.56 30.17
C LEU A 212 -19.23 12.14 30.18
N TYR A 213 -18.35 11.14 30.10
CA TYR A 213 -18.67 9.74 30.41
C TYR A 213 -17.83 9.21 31.57
N TYR A 214 -18.35 8.21 32.27
CA TYR A 214 -17.62 7.44 33.29
C TYR A 214 -18.14 5.99 33.40
N CYS A 215 -17.22 5.03 33.39
CA CYS A 215 -17.49 3.62 33.65
C CYS A 215 -17.22 3.28 35.11
N PHE A 216 -18.25 2.80 35.84
CA PHE A 216 -18.10 2.37 37.23
C PHE A 216 -17.40 1.01 37.38
N GLY A 217 -17.38 0.15 36.34
CA GLY A 217 -16.69 -1.13 36.33
C GLY A 217 -15.17 -1.03 36.10
N CYS A 218 -14.75 -0.36 35.01
CA CYS A 218 -13.33 -0.25 34.63
C CYS A 218 -12.69 1.13 34.88
N HIS A 219 -13.40 2.04 35.57
CA HIS A 219 -12.95 3.39 35.94
C HIS A 219 -12.54 4.33 34.77
N GLN A 220 -12.75 3.93 33.51
CA GLN A 220 -12.52 4.78 32.35
C GLN A 220 -13.55 5.90 32.28
N GLY A 221 -13.09 7.15 32.29
CA GLY A 221 -13.92 8.33 32.07
C GLY A 221 -13.17 9.45 31.34
N GLY A 222 -13.93 10.40 30.79
CA GLY A 222 -13.40 11.52 30.02
C GLY A 222 -14.47 12.28 29.26
N ASP A 223 -14.04 13.08 28.29
CA ASP A 223 -14.90 13.82 27.38
C ASP A 223 -15.07 13.12 26.02
N ILE A 224 -15.87 13.74 25.15
CA ILE A 224 -16.17 13.23 23.80
C ILE A 224 -14.91 12.99 22.93
N PHE A 225 -13.83 13.77 23.11
CA PHE A 225 -12.57 13.55 22.41
C PHE A 225 -11.87 12.30 22.93
N LYS A 226 -11.76 12.13 24.26
CA LYS A 226 -11.17 10.92 24.85
C LYS A 226 -11.95 9.66 24.45
N PHE A 227 -13.28 9.75 24.40
CA PHE A 227 -14.14 8.65 23.94
C PHE A 227 -13.78 8.19 22.53
N LEU A 228 -13.65 9.12 21.57
CA LEU A 228 -13.23 8.81 20.20
C LEU A 228 -11.77 8.37 20.11
N MET A 229 -10.85 8.96 20.87
CA MET A 229 -9.45 8.51 20.88
C MET A 229 -9.33 7.04 21.30
N GLN A 230 -10.10 6.62 22.32
CA GLN A 230 -10.08 5.24 22.81
C GLN A 230 -10.88 4.28 21.89
N THR A 231 -12.13 4.60 21.52
CA THR A 231 -12.99 3.70 20.72
C THR A 231 -12.71 3.70 19.21
N ALA A 232 -12.19 4.81 18.68
CA ALA A 232 -11.86 4.95 17.26
C ALA A 232 -10.35 4.89 16.96
N ARG A 233 -9.50 4.65 17.98
CA ARG A 233 -8.03 4.57 17.87
C ARG A 233 -7.44 5.79 17.17
N LEU A 234 -8.00 6.96 17.48
CA LEU A 234 -7.64 8.24 16.90
C LEU A 234 -6.65 8.99 17.79
N SER A 235 -5.76 9.75 17.15
CA SER A 235 -5.05 10.84 17.83
C SER A 235 -6.02 11.98 18.18
N PHE A 236 -5.65 12.82 19.14
CA PHE A 236 -6.48 13.97 19.55
C PHE A 236 -6.83 14.89 18.37
N ALA A 237 -5.87 15.13 17.46
CA ALA A 237 -6.10 15.93 16.26
C ALA A 237 -7.16 15.31 15.33
N GLU A 238 -7.09 14.00 15.11
CA GLU A 238 -8.06 13.26 14.29
C GLU A 238 -9.46 13.23 14.93
N ALA A 239 -9.55 13.10 16.25
CA ALA A 239 -10.83 13.13 16.98
C ALA A 239 -11.48 14.54 16.93
N VAL A 240 -10.68 15.61 17.09
CA VAL A 240 -11.15 17.00 16.92
C VAL A 240 -11.59 17.24 15.47
N GLU A 241 -10.81 16.77 14.49
CA GLU A 241 -11.17 16.85 13.06
C GLU A 241 -12.46 16.10 12.71
N GLN A 242 -12.67 14.91 13.26
CA GLN A 242 -13.85 14.09 12.99
C GLN A 242 -15.13 14.75 13.53
N LEU A 243 -15.09 15.23 14.77
CA LEU A 243 -16.22 15.95 15.38
C LEU A 243 -16.48 17.28 14.69
N ALA A 244 -15.44 18.03 14.32
CA ALA A 244 -15.57 19.25 13.55
C ALA A 244 -16.25 19.02 12.19
N ARG A 245 -15.93 17.92 11.50
CA ARG A 245 -16.63 17.50 10.28
C ARG A 245 -18.09 17.14 10.55
N ARG A 246 -18.37 16.31 11.57
CA ARG A 246 -19.72 15.86 11.94
C ARG A 246 -20.67 17.01 12.25
N TYR A 247 -20.23 17.96 13.07
CA TYR A 247 -21.04 19.07 13.56
C TYR A 247 -20.85 20.37 12.76
N GLY A 248 -20.28 20.31 11.55
CA GLY A 248 -20.13 21.44 10.64
C GLY A 248 -19.19 22.57 11.12
N VAL A 249 -18.43 22.35 12.19
CA VAL A 249 -17.56 23.36 12.80
C VAL A 249 -16.34 23.61 11.92
N LYS A 250 -16.30 24.81 11.32
CA LYS A 250 -15.10 25.27 10.59
C LYS A 250 -13.97 25.56 11.58
N LEU A 251 -13.03 24.63 11.69
CA LEU A 251 -11.71 24.84 12.27
C LEU A 251 -10.87 25.71 11.32
N PRO A 252 -10.25 26.81 11.80
CA PRO A 252 -9.38 27.61 10.97
C PRO A 252 -8.06 26.88 10.66
N PRO A 253 -7.37 27.25 9.58
CA PRO A 253 -6.05 26.74 9.23
C PRO A 253 -4.96 27.33 10.14
N ARG A 254 -3.90 26.56 10.41
CA ARG A 254 -2.71 27.03 11.14
C ARG A 254 -1.84 28.02 10.36
N SER A 255 -1.96 28.05 9.04
CA SER A 255 -1.24 28.97 8.17
C SER A 255 -1.96 29.13 6.82
N PRO A 256 -1.68 30.19 6.05
CA PRO A 256 -2.18 30.34 4.68
C PRO A 256 -1.82 29.17 3.75
N ASP A 257 -0.69 28.48 4.00
CA ASP A 257 -0.31 27.26 3.28
C ASP A 257 -1.16 26.05 3.69
N GLY A 258 -1.45 25.90 4.98
CA GLY A 258 -2.37 24.87 5.46
C GLY A 258 -3.76 25.05 4.85
N GLU A 259 -4.24 26.29 4.70
CA GLU A 259 -5.52 26.56 4.06
C GLU A 259 -5.51 26.19 2.57
N ARG A 260 -4.47 26.58 1.82
CA ARG A 260 -4.31 26.19 0.41
C ARG A 260 -4.31 24.68 0.24
N ARG A 261 -3.57 23.95 1.08
CA ARG A 261 -3.56 22.47 1.10
C ARG A 261 -4.93 21.89 1.45
N ARG A 262 -5.63 22.47 2.43
CA ARG A 262 -6.96 22.05 2.88
C ARG A 262 -8.01 22.23 1.76
N GLN A 263 -8.04 23.40 1.13
CA GLN A 263 -8.97 23.74 0.05
C GLN A 263 -8.75 22.86 -1.18
N GLU A 264 -7.50 22.66 -1.62
CA GLU A 264 -7.20 21.78 -2.74
C GLU A 264 -7.53 20.32 -2.41
N SER A 265 -7.21 19.86 -1.19
CA SER A 265 -7.58 18.50 -0.73
C SER A 265 -9.09 18.26 -0.74
N ASP A 266 -9.90 19.25 -0.35
CA ASP A 266 -11.36 19.12 -0.38
C ASP A 266 -11.94 19.26 -1.80
N ARG A 267 -11.33 20.08 -2.69
CA ARG A 267 -11.66 20.12 -4.12
C ARG A 267 -11.40 18.78 -4.80
N LEU A 268 -10.22 18.19 -4.59
CA LEU A 268 -9.85 16.89 -5.16
C LEU A 268 -10.81 15.79 -4.71
N ARG A 269 -11.20 15.76 -3.43
CA ARG A 269 -12.19 14.81 -2.92
C ARG A 269 -13.58 15.00 -3.56
N SER A 270 -14.04 16.23 -3.73
CA SER A 270 -15.31 16.51 -4.42
C SER A 270 -15.31 15.95 -5.84
N LEU A 271 -14.23 16.18 -6.59
CA LEU A 271 -14.06 15.68 -7.96
C LEU A 271 -14.01 14.14 -8.02
N LEU A 272 -13.43 13.49 -7.00
CA LEU A 272 -13.41 12.03 -6.91
C LEU A 272 -14.79 11.43 -6.62
N GLU A 273 -15.61 12.02 -5.74
CA GLU A 273 -16.97 11.51 -5.48
C GLU A 273 -17.90 11.77 -6.70
N GLU A 274 -17.66 12.82 -7.50
CA GLU A 274 -18.28 12.99 -8.82
C GLU A 274 -17.88 11.88 -9.81
N ALA A 275 -16.60 11.51 -9.84
CA ALA A 275 -16.12 10.39 -10.66
C ALA A 275 -16.68 9.04 -10.17
N GLN A 276 -16.85 8.84 -8.85
CA GLN A 276 -17.53 7.67 -8.29
C GLN A 276 -18.98 7.58 -8.77
N ALA A 277 -19.72 8.69 -8.76
CA ALA A 277 -21.08 8.73 -9.27
C ALA A 277 -21.15 8.40 -10.77
N PHE A 278 -20.21 8.92 -11.58
CA PHE A 278 -20.07 8.58 -13.00
C PHE A 278 -19.80 7.08 -13.20
N PHE A 279 -18.79 6.51 -12.54
CA PHE A 279 -18.43 5.10 -12.71
C PHE A 279 -19.55 4.16 -12.23
N ALA A 280 -20.26 4.51 -11.15
CA ALA A 280 -21.41 3.74 -10.67
C ALA A 280 -22.58 3.76 -11.68
N ALA A 281 -22.88 4.93 -12.26
CA ALA A 281 -23.89 5.05 -13.31
C ALA A 281 -23.52 4.23 -14.56
N ARG A 282 -22.23 4.22 -14.94
CA ARG A 282 -21.70 3.42 -16.05
C ARG A 282 -21.72 1.92 -15.78
N LEU A 283 -21.57 1.48 -14.53
CA LEU A 283 -21.77 0.07 -14.16
C LEU A 283 -23.24 -0.36 -14.32
N GLY A 284 -24.19 0.58 -14.22
CA GLY A 284 -25.61 0.35 -14.51
C GLY A 284 -25.99 0.38 -16.00
N SER A 285 -25.14 0.92 -16.89
CA SER A 285 -25.47 1.12 -18.32
C SER A 285 -25.36 -0.16 -19.16
N ALA A 286 -25.66 -0.07 -20.46
CA ALA A 286 -25.37 -1.17 -21.39
C ALA A 286 -23.86 -1.50 -21.46
N GLU A 287 -22.99 -0.49 -21.38
CA GLU A 287 -21.53 -0.62 -21.44
C GLU A 287 -21.00 -1.45 -20.25
N GLY A 288 -21.58 -1.28 -19.06
CA GLY A 288 -21.21 -2.01 -17.84
C GLY A 288 -21.56 -3.50 -17.83
N ALA A 289 -22.19 -4.04 -18.88
CA ALA A 289 -22.67 -5.43 -18.89
C ALA A 289 -21.55 -6.48 -18.76
N ALA A 290 -20.33 -6.20 -19.22
CA ALA A 290 -19.18 -7.08 -19.00
C ALA A 290 -18.69 -7.06 -17.55
N ALA A 291 -18.69 -5.89 -16.92
CA ALA A 291 -18.30 -5.71 -15.52
C ALA A 291 -19.26 -6.41 -14.57
N ARG A 292 -20.58 -6.24 -14.76
CA ARG A 292 -21.60 -6.94 -13.96
C ARG A 292 -21.40 -8.46 -13.99
N ARG A 293 -21.18 -9.06 -15.17
CA ARG A 293 -20.92 -10.50 -15.29
C ARG A 293 -19.66 -10.98 -14.56
N GLU A 294 -18.57 -10.22 -14.55
CA GLU A 294 -17.35 -10.60 -13.81
C GLU A 294 -17.51 -10.42 -12.29
N LEU A 295 -18.32 -9.45 -11.84
CA LEU A 295 -18.71 -9.32 -10.43
C LEU A 295 -19.62 -10.48 -9.99
N GLU A 296 -20.65 -10.78 -10.79
CA GLU A 296 -21.58 -11.91 -10.59
C GLU A 296 -20.83 -13.25 -10.56
N ARG A 297 -19.89 -13.49 -11.49
CA ARG A 297 -19.02 -14.68 -11.51
C ARG A 297 -18.12 -14.81 -10.27
N ARG A 298 -17.83 -13.70 -9.58
CA ARG A 298 -17.09 -13.65 -8.31
C ARG A 298 -18.01 -13.65 -7.09
N GLY A 299 -19.31 -13.87 -7.29
CA GLY A 299 -20.32 -13.94 -6.23
C GLY A 299 -20.77 -12.59 -5.67
N PHE A 300 -20.38 -11.47 -6.29
CA PHE A 300 -20.84 -10.13 -5.92
C PHE A 300 -22.17 -9.83 -6.63
N ASP A 301 -23.27 -10.02 -5.91
CA ASP A 301 -24.61 -9.66 -6.37
C ASP A 301 -24.82 -8.14 -6.48
N ARG A 302 -25.94 -7.75 -7.08
CA ARG A 302 -26.33 -6.36 -7.35
C ARG A 302 -26.51 -5.49 -6.10
N GLU A 303 -26.77 -6.08 -4.93
CA GLU A 303 -26.91 -5.36 -3.66
C GLU A 303 -25.53 -5.05 -3.06
N THR A 304 -24.54 -5.93 -3.26
CA THR A 304 -23.16 -5.66 -2.84
C THR A 304 -22.46 -4.54 -3.63
N TRP A 305 -22.86 -4.26 -4.88
CA TRP A 305 -22.18 -3.26 -5.71
C TRP A 305 -22.17 -1.84 -5.13
N PRO A 306 -23.30 -1.24 -4.68
CA PRO A 306 -23.26 0.04 -3.98
C PRO A 306 -22.56 -0.04 -2.61
N LEU A 307 -22.62 -1.19 -1.92
CA LEU A 307 -21.96 -1.37 -0.62
C LEU A 307 -20.43 -1.34 -0.73
N PHE A 308 -19.85 -1.95 -1.76
CA PHE A 308 -18.41 -1.88 -2.06
C PHE A 308 -18.04 -0.69 -2.96
N GLY A 309 -19.03 0.00 -3.53
CA GLY A 309 -18.85 1.15 -4.41
C GLY A 309 -18.28 0.80 -5.79
N PHE A 310 -18.53 -0.41 -6.30
CA PHE A 310 -18.06 -0.80 -7.63
C PHE A 310 -18.57 0.17 -8.71
N GLY A 311 -17.72 0.40 -9.70
CA GLY A 311 -18.06 1.17 -10.88
C GLY A 311 -17.44 0.58 -12.16
N TRP A 312 -17.75 1.19 -13.30
CA TRP A 312 -17.20 0.84 -14.59
C TRP A 312 -16.60 2.09 -15.25
N ALA A 313 -15.33 2.04 -15.58
CA ALA A 313 -14.68 2.97 -16.49
C ALA A 313 -14.80 2.41 -17.93
N PRO A 314 -15.56 3.07 -18.83
CA PRO A 314 -15.81 2.58 -20.19
C PRO A 314 -14.55 2.38 -21.03
N ASP A 315 -14.68 1.67 -22.16
CA ASP A 315 -13.61 1.48 -23.16
C ASP A 315 -13.57 2.68 -24.12
N ASP A 316 -13.40 3.88 -23.56
CA ASP A 316 -13.36 5.17 -24.25
C ASP A 316 -12.18 6.01 -23.73
N TRP A 317 -11.62 6.88 -24.57
CA TRP A 317 -10.43 7.67 -24.23
C TRP A 317 -10.70 8.95 -23.44
N ARG A 318 -11.91 9.50 -23.43
CA ARG A 318 -12.19 10.84 -22.88
C ARG A 318 -13.53 10.99 -22.17
N GLN A 319 -14.38 9.96 -22.11
CA GLN A 319 -15.76 10.09 -21.62
C GLN A 319 -15.87 10.68 -20.19
N LEU A 320 -14.96 10.35 -19.28
CA LEU A 320 -14.89 10.96 -17.94
C LEU A 320 -14.30 12.39 -18.02
N THR A 321 -13.20 12.54 -18.75
CA THR A 321 -12.46 13.81 -18.90
C THR A 321 -13.33 14.91 -19.50
N ASP A 322 -14.16 14.58 -20.49
CA ASP A 322 -15.05 15.52 -21.16
C ASP A 322 -16.34 15.82 -20.38
N GLU A 323 -16.82 14.87 -19.55
CA GLU A 323 -17.99 15.08 -18.69
C GLU A 323 -17.64 15.93 -17.45
N LEU A 324 -16.49 15.69 -16.84
CA LEU A 324 -16.01 16.46 -15.68
C LEU A 324 -15.31 17.77 -16.12
N GLY A 325 -14.63 17.78 -17.27
CA GLY A 325 -13.91 18.94 -17.82
C GLY A 325 -14.80 20.12 -18.20
N ARG A 326 -16.11 19.90 -18.39
CA ARG A 326 -17.11 20.99 -18.52
C ARG A 326 -17.25 21.85 -17.26
N ARG A 327 -16.86 21.32 -16.09
CA ARG A 327 -17.13 21.89 -14.77
C ARG A 327 -15.87 22.09 -13.92
N HIS A 328 -14.79 21.37 -14.24
CA HIS A 328 -13.52 21.38 -13.51
C HIS A 328 -12.32 21.60 -14.44
N PRO A 329 -11.29 22.38 -14.05
CA PRO A 329 -10.11 22.58 -14.88
C PRO A 329 -9.31 21.29 -15.10
N THR A 330 -8.79 21.08 -16.31
CA THR A 330 -7.92 19.95 -16.70
C THR A 330 -6.86 19.61 -15.66
N GLY A 331 -6.16 20.62 -15.13
CA GLY A 331 -5.12 20.43 -14.11
C GLY A 331 -5.63 19.75 -12.83
N THR A 332 -6.89 19.99 -12.44
CA THR A 332 -7.53 19.35 -11.28
C THR A 332 -7.89 17.89 -11.58
N LEU A 333 -8.32 17.54 -12.80
CA LEU A 333 -8.54 16.15 -13.21
C LEU A 333 -7.23 15.34 -13.21
N ILE A 334 -6.13 15.95 -13.65
CA ILE A 334 -4.79 15.36 -13.61
C ILE A 334 -4.30 15.23 -12.16
N ALA A 335 -4.47 16.27 -11.33
CA ALA A 335 -4.07 16.26 -9.92
C ALA A 335 -4.87 15.24 -9.07
N ALA A 336 -6.15 15.00 -9.39
CA ALA A 336 -6.95 13.92 -8.81
C ALA A 336 -6.51 12.54 -9.31
N GLY A 337 -5.72 12.47 -10.39
CA GLY A 337 -5.30 11.23 -11.03
C GLY A 337 -6.40 10.56 -11.85
N LEU A 338 -7.41 11.32 -12.31
CA LEU A 338 -8.50 10.84 -13.15
C LEU A 338 -8.16 10.94 -14.64
N ALA A 339 -7.41 11.97 -15.04
CA ALA A 339 -6.93 12.18 -16.40
C ALA A 339 -5.39 12.05 -16.48
N VAL A 340 -4.89 11.83 -17.69
CA VAL A 340 -3.47 11.81 -18.05
C VAL A 340 -3.24 12.79 -19.20
N GLN A 341 -2.19 13.58 -19.12
CA GLN A 341 -1.70 14.45 -20.18
C GLN A 341 -0.15 14.40 -20.15
N PRO A 342 0.51 13.69 -21.10
CA PRO A 342 1.97 13.55 -21.12
C PRO A 342 2.71 14.87 -21.34
N ASP A 343 2.15 15.75 -22.16
CA ASP A 343 2.71 17.06 -22.52
C ASP A 343 1.58 18.06 -22.85
N ALA A 344 1.91 19.35 -22.91
CA ALA A 344 0.93 20.44 -23.07
C ALA A 344 0.25 20.52 -24.47
N ARG A 345 0.73 19.78 -25.49
CA ARG A 345 0.11 19.68 -26.82
C ARG A 345 -0.80 18.47 -26.93
N THR A 346 -0.50 17.38 -26.22
CA THR A 346 -1.38 16.20 -26.16
C THR A 346 -2.70 16.55 -25.47
N THR A 347 -3.82 16.12 -26.09
CA THR A 347 -5.16 16.23 -25.49
C THR A 347 -5.26 15.33 -24.25
N PRO A 348 -5.76 15.82 -23.11
CA PRO A 348 -5.98 15.01 -21.90
C PRO A 348 -6.92 13.83 -22.17
N TYR A 349 -6.63 12.68 -21.54
CA TYR A 349 -7.41 11.45 -21.70
C TYR A 349 -7.61 10.70 -20.37
N ASP A 350 -8.65 9.88 -20.31
CA ASP A 350 -9.08 9.12 -19.13
C ASP A 350 -7.98 8.16 -18.66
N ARG A 351 -7.61 8.21 -17.38
CA ARG A 351 -6.65 7.27 -16.77
C ARG A 351 -7.21 5.86 -16.75
N PHE A 352 -8.46 5.72 -16.32
CA PHE A 352 -9.15 4.45 -16.19
C PHE A 352 -10.01 4.24 -17.44
N ARG A 353 -9.75 3.16 -18.17
CA ARG A 353 -10.48 2.75 -19.37
C ARG A 353 -10.64 1.24 -19.34
N LYS A 354 -11.80 0.71 -19.78
CA LYS A 354 -12.14 -0.72 -19.82
C LYS A 354 -12.00 -1.43 -18.47
N ARG A 355 -12.28 -0.74 -17.35
CA ARG A 355 -11.90 -1.18 -15.99
C ARG A 355 -13.05 -1.19 -15.00
N ILE A 356 -13.19 -2.27 -14.24
CA ILE A 356 -13.96 -2.27 -12.98
C ILE A 356 -13.21 -1.36 -12.01
N THR A 357 -13.86 -0.34 -11.47
CA THR A 357 -13.26 0.63 -10.55
C THR A 357 -13.57 0.32 -9.08
N PHE A 358 -12.58 0.54 -8.22
CA PHE A 358 -12.61 0.28 -6.79
C PHE A 358 -12.29 1.59 -6.03
N PRO A 359 -13.22 2.19 -5.27
CA PRO A 359 -12.97 3.41 -4.51
C PRO A 359 -12.01 3.17 -3.34
N ILE A 360 -10.86 3.84 -3.34
CA ILE A 360 -9.88 3.79 -2.25
C ILE A 360 -10.19 4.93 -1.28
N ARG A 361 -10.53 4.57 -0.03
CA ARG A 361 -10.91 5.52 1.02
C ARG A 361 -9.78 5.71 2.06
N SER A 362 -9.72 6.91 2.65
CA SER A 362 -8.88 7.20 3.81
C SER A 362 -9.40 6.49 5.07
N VAL A 363 -8.63 6.50 6.15
CA VAL A 363 -9.01 5.86 7.44
C VAL A 363 -10.32 6.42 8.01
N ASP A 364 -10.69 7.65 7.66
CA ASP A 364 -11.97 8.30 8.01
C ASP A 364 -13.05 8.18 6.91
N GLY A 365 -12.91 7.22 5.98
CA GLY A 365 -13.93 6.86 4.98
C GLY A 365 -14.06 7.82 3.78
N ARG A 366 -13.25 8.87 3.68
CA ARG A 366 -13.32 9.83 2.57
C ARG A 366 -12.64 9.26 1.33
N LEU A 367 -13.24 9.39 0.15
CA LEU A 367 -12.62 8.93 -1.10
C LEU A 367 -11.35 9.73 -1.42
N ILE A 368 -10.25 9.04 -1.73
CA ILE A 368 -8.94 9.68 -2.01
C ILE A 368 -8.26 9.19 -3.30
N ALA A 369 -8.66 8.03 -3.83
CA ALA A 369 -8.13 7.47 -5.08
C ALA A 369 -9.03 6.36 -5.64
N PHE A 370 -8.64 5.81 -6.80
CA PHE A 370 -9.27 4.64 -7.41
C PHE A 370 -8.23 3.54 -7.72
N GLY A 371 -8.65 2.29 -7.52
CA GLY A 371 -8.13 1.12 -8.22
C GLY A 371 -8.97 0.81 -9.46
N GLY A 372 -8.41 0.07 -10.41
CA GLY A 372 -9.08 -0.26 -11.68
C GLY A 372 -8.56 -1.54 -12.33
N ARG A 373 -9.35 -2.63 -12.33
CA ARG A 373 -8.99 -3.92 -12.96
C ARG A 373 -9.57 -4.00 -14.37
N ILE A 374 -8.73 -4.33 -15.35
CA ILE A 374 -9.15 -4.43 -16.77
C ILE A 374 -10.01 -5.68 -17.03
N LEU A 375 -10.85 -5.62 -18.06
CA LEU A 375 -11.58 -6.77 -18.59
C LEU A 375 -11.20 -7.04 -20.04
N GLY A 376 -10.87 -8.30 -20.35
CA GLY A 376 -10.19 -8.66 -21.59
C GLY A 376 -8.73 -8.22 -21.58
N ASP A 377 -8.15 -8.08 -22.76
CA ASP A 377 -6.72 -7.89 -22.96
C ASP A 377 -6.22 -6.47 -22.63
N GLY A 378 -4.98 -6.37 -22.17
CA GLY A 378 -4.24 -5.12 -21.95
C GLY A 378 -3.65 -4.98 -20.55
N GLU A 379 -2.53 -4.26 -20.45
CA GLU A 379 -1.80 -4.09 -19.18
C GLU A 379 -1.88 -2.65 -18.64
N PRO A 380 -1.65 -2.42 -17.33
CA PRO A 380 -1.49 -3.42 -16.28
C PRO A 380 -2.84 -4.07 -15.90
N LYS A 381 -2.87 -5.38 -15.56
CA LYS A 381 -4.06 -6.11 -15.04
C LYS A 381 -4.84 -5.30 -14.00
N TYR A 382 -4.12 -4.70 -13.04
CA TYR A 382 -4.63 -3.70 -12.09
C TYR A 382 -3.91 -2.36 -12.26
N LEU A 383 -4.66 -1.26 -12.31
CA LEU A 383 -4.15 0.11 -12.37
C LEU A 383 -4.67 0.91 -11.19
N ASN A 384 -3.78 1.56 -10.43
CA ASN A 384 -4.15 2.45 -9.34
C ASN A 384 -3.90 3.91 -9.75
N SER A 385 -4.56 4.88 -9.09
CA SER A 385 -4.23 6.32 -9.18
C SER A 385 -2.71 6.56 -9.01
N PRO A 386 -2.16 7.66 -9.57
CA PRO A 386 -0.83 8.13 -9.19
C PRO A 386 -0.80 8.58 -7.72
N GLU A 387 0.39 8.74 -7.14
CA GLU A 387 0.54 9.47 -5.88
C GLU A 387 0.04 10.92 -6.07
N ASN A 388 -0.71 11.45 -5.10
CA ASN A 388 -1.28 12.81 -5.19
C ASN A 388 -1.35 13.45 -3.78
N PRO A 389 -1.77 14.73 -3.62
CA PRO A 389 -1.79 15.41 -2.32
C PRO A 389 -2.63 14.74 -1.22
N ILE A 390 -3.61 13.91 -1.57
CA ILE A 390 -4.52 13.23 -0.64
C ILE A 390 -4.35 11.70 -0.61
N PHE A 391 -3.49 11.12 -1.45
CA PHE A 391 -3.29 9.69 -1.60
C PHE A 391 -1.82 9.32 -1.80
N GLN A 392 -1.33 8.44 -0.92
CA GLN A 392 0.00 7.83 -1.00
C GLN A 392 -0.13 6.32 -0.81
N LYS A 393 0.21 5.51 -1.82
CA LYS A 393 0.05 4.04 -1.78
C LYS A 393 0.81 3.40 -0.63
N ARG A 394 2.01 3.92 -0.37
CA ARG A 394 2.91 3.43 0.69
C ARG A 394 2.36 3.53 2.11
N SER A 395 1.29 4.30 2.34
CA SER A 395 0.72 4.57 3.66
C SER A 395 -0.81 4.45 3.67
N THR A 396 -1.39 3.75 2.69
CA THR A 396 -2.84 3.57 2.54
C THR A 396 -3.13 2.08 2.36
N LEU A 397 -3.99 1.52 3.21
CA LEU A 397 -4.47 0.15 3.11
C LEU A 397 -5.96 0.17 2.72
N PHE A 398 -6.32 -0.65 1.74
CA PHE A 398 -7.68 -0.72 1.21
C PHE A 398 -8.65 -1.34 2.23
N CYS A 399 -9.89 -0.84 2.30
CA CYS A 399 -10.92 -1.21 3.27
C CYS A 399 -10.56 -1.00 4.77
N LEU A 400 -9.48 -0.29 5.12
CA LEU A 400 -9.12 -0.03 6.52
C LEU A 400 -10.16 0.84 7.26
N ASP A 401 -10.93 1.66 6.53
CA ASP A 401 -12.11 2.39 7.03
C ASP A 401 -13.20 1.45 7.57
N ARG A 402 -13.35 0.27 6.94
CA ARG A 402 -14.32 -0.77 7.30
C ARG A 402 -13.75 -1.73 8.34
N ALA A 403 -12.52 -2.18 8.12
CA ALA A 403 -11.93 -3.32 8.81
C ALA A 403 -11.46 -3.05 10.23
N ARG A 404 -11.22 -1.79 10.62
CA ARG A 404 -10.72 -1.47 11.97
C ARG A 404 -11.66 -1.95 13.08
N ARG A 405 -12.97 -1.66 13.02
CA ARG A 405 -13.92 -2.07 14.08
C ARG A 405 -14.02 -3.60 14.21
N PRO A 406 -14.16 -4.39 13.13
CA PRO A 406 -14.04 -5.85 13.17
C PRO A 406 -12.69 -6.35 13.71
N ALA A 407 -11.57 -5.69 13.40
CA ALA A 407 -10.26 -6.09 13.91
C ALA A 407 -10.09 -5.85 15.42
N ASP A 408 -10.51 -4.67 15.92
CA ASP A 408 -10.59 -4.37 17.36
C ASP A 408 -11.48 -5.40 18.12
N GLN A 409 -12.42 -6.07 17.44
CA GLN A 409 -13.30 -7.10 18.01
C GLN A 409 -12.72 -8.52 17.88
N ALA A 410 -11.96 -8.81 16.83
CA ALA A 410 -11.33 -10.11 16.61
C ALA A 410 -9.99 -10.28 17.34
N GLY A 411 -9.35 -9.17 17.76
CA GLY A 411 -7.96 -9.15 18.19
C GLY A 411 -6.96 -9.34 17.03
N GLU A 412 -7.42 -9.26 15.79
CA GLU A 412 -6.58 -9.45 14.60
C GLU A 412 -7.09 -8.76 13.34
N LEU A 413 -6.15 -8.35 12.49
CA LEU A 413 -6.40 -7.78 11.17
C LEU A 413 -5.72 -8.64 10.10
N LEU A 414 -6.49 -9.11 9.11
CA LEU A 414 -5.97 -9.82 7.94
C LEU A 414 -5.41 -8.80 6.94
N VAL A 415 -4.25 -9.09 6.35
CA VAL A 415 -3.63 -8.29 5.29
C VAL A 415 -3.40 -9.15 4.05
N VAL A 416 -4.04 -8.78 2.94
CA VAL A 416 -3.96 -9.43 1.62
C VAL A 416 -3.28 -8.52 0.58
N GLU A 417 -3.08 -9.00 -0.66
CA GLU A 417 -2.39 -8.23 -1.72
C GLU A 417 -3.35 -7.47 -2.65
N GLY A 418 -4.52 -8.03 -2.94
CA GLY A 418 -5.44 -7.59 -3.98
C GLY A 418 -6.83 -7.12 -3.52
N TYR A 419 -7.49 -6.40 -4.41
CA TYR A 419 -8.83 -5.85 -4.17
C TYR A 419 -9.89 -6.93 -4.03
N PHE A 420 -9.86 -7.98 -4.88
CA PHE A 420 -10.91 -8.99 -4.88
C PHE A 420 -10.82 -9.90 -3.67
N ASP A 421 -9.62 -10.34 -3.32
CA ASP A 421 -9.30 -11.12 -2.13
C ASP A 421 -9.80 -10.41 -0.85
N CYS A 422 -9.56 -9.11 -0.71
CA CYS A 422 -10.11 -8.32 0.39
C CYS A 422 -11.65 -8.23 0.36
N LEU A 423 -12.25 -7.93 -0.80
CA LEU A 423 -13.71 -7.78 -0.89
C LEU A 423 -14.47 -9.10 -0.81
N SER A 424 -13.86 -10.21 -1.23
CA SER A 424 -14.44 -11.56 -1.14
C SER A 424 -14.43 -12.03 0.32
N LEU A 425 -13.36 -11.76 1.08
CA LEU A 425 -13.35 -11.95 2.54
C LEU A 425 -14.46 -11.13 3.22
N HIS A 426 -14.60 -9.84 2.91
CA HIS A 426 -15.68 -8.99 3.45
C HIS A 426 -17.07 -9.51 3.07
N ARG A 427 -17.27 -9.96 1.82
CA ARG A 427 -18.52 -10.53 1.30
C ARG A 427 -18.99 -11.74 2.09
N VAL A 428 -18.06 -12.56 2.60
CA VAL A 428 -18.38 -13.75 3.44
C VAL A 428 -18.30 -13.48 4.95
N GLY A 429 -18.32 -12.20 5.34
CA GLY A 429 -18.38 -11.74 6.73
C GLY A 429 -17.03 -11.60 7.43
N ILE A 430 -15.92 -11.93 6.77
CA ILE A 430 -14.55 -11.77 7.28
C ILE A 430 -14.11 -10.33 7.01
N THR A 431 -14.74 -9.42 7.75
CA THR A 431 -14.68 -7.97 7.53
C THR A 431 -13.47 -7.29 8.18
N ASN A 432 -12.63 -8.03 8.90
CA ASN A 432 -11.35 -7.57 9.45
C ASN A 432 -10.17 -7.69 8.46
N ALA A 433 -10.43 -7.76 7.15
CA ALA A 433 -9.40 -7.84 6.10
C ALA A 433 -9.11 -6.47 5.45
N VAL A 434 -7.85 -6.21 5.09
CA VAL A 434 -7.40 -5.05 4.29
C VAL A 434 -6.42 -5.49 3.20
N ALA A 435 -6.34 -4.76 2.09
CA ALA A 435 -5.33 -5.03 1.06
C ALA A 435 -4.22 -3.97 1.02
N THR A 436 -3.05 -4.35 0.52
CA THR A 436 -2.08 -3.39 -0.02
C THR A 436 -2.59 -2.82 -1.36
N LEU A 437 -1.82 -1.93 -2.00
CA LEU A 437 -2.26 -1.19 -3.19
C LEU A 437 -1.33 -1.43 -4.38
N GLY A 438 -1.05 -2.71 -4.67
CA GLY A 438 -0.06 -3.11 -5.67
C GLY A 438 1.37 -2.75 -5.25
N THR A 439 1.65 -2.81 -3.95
CA THR A 439 2.97 -2.54 -3.35
C THR A 439 3.17 -3.45 -2.15
N ALA A 440 4.38 -3.99 -1.99
CA ALA A 440 4.76 -4.74 -0.78
C ALA A 440 4.47 -3.94 0.50
N LEU A 441 4.18 -4.63 1.60
CA LEU A 441 3.90 -4.02 2.90
C LEU A 441 5.07 -3.12 3.33
N THR A 442 4.80 -1.86 3.67
CA THR A 442 5.84 -0.87 3.94
C THR A 442 6.00 -0.59 5.45
N PRO A 443 7.13 -0.03 5.90
CA PRO A 443 7.26 0.50 7.25
C PRO A 443 6.22 1.59 7.59
N ASP A 444 5.70 2.33 6.60
CA ASP A 444 4.63 3.32 6.84
C ASP A 444 3.26 2.66 7.03
N HIS A 445 2.99 1.52 6.37
CA HIS A 445 1.86 0.64 6.68
C HIS A 445 1.99 0.04 8.07
N ALA A 446 3.13 -0.56 8.43
CA ALA A 446 3.32 -1.16 9.75
C ALA A 446 3.22 -0.13 10.88
N ARG A 447 3.74 1.10 10.69
CA ARG A 447 3.53 2.23 11.61
C ARG A 447 2.06 2.64 11.72
N LEU A 448 1.30 2.59 10.63
CA LEU A 448 -0.15 2.87 10.64
C LEU A 448 -0.89 1.80 11.44
N LEU A 449 -0.63 0.52 11.16
CA LEU A 449 -1.20 -0.62 11.88
C LEU A 449 -0.88 -0.55 13.39
N ARG A 450 0.38 -0.28 13.75
CA ARG A 450 0.80 -0.13 15.16
C ARG A 450 0.07 0.97 15.94
N ARG A 451 -0.52 1.96 15.26
CA ARG A 451 -1.34 3.04 15.84
C ARG A 451 -2.85 2.75 15.86
N ARG A 452 -3.32 1.74 15.11
CA ARG A 452 -4.76 1.44 14.95
C ARG A 452 -5.18 0.12 15.57
N LEU A 453 -4.25 -0.81 15.75
CA LEU A 453 -4.45 -2.04 16.52
C LEU A 453 -4.28 -1.78 18.01
N GLY A 454 -4.94 -2.58 18.83
CA GLY A 454 -4.85 -2.58 20.29
C GLY A 454 -3.54 -3.12 20.86
N GLU A 455 -3.55 -3.40 22.16
CA GLU A 455 -2.46 -4.07 22.87
C GLU A 455 -2.80 -5.56 22.98
N GLY A 456 -2.01 -6.42 22.34
CA GLY A 456 -2.30 -7.85 22.17
C GLY A 456 -2.86 -8.21 20.78
N ASP A 457 -3.36 -7.23 20.03
CA ASP A 457 -3.83 -7.39 18.66
C ASP A 457 -2.69 -7.78 17.70
N ARG A 458 -2.96 -8.71 16.77
CA ARG A 458 -1.99 -9.19 15.77
C ARG A 458 -2.37 -8.84 14.32
N VAL A 459 -1.38 -8.88 13.43
CA VAL A 459 -1.60 -8.92 11.98
C VAL A 459 -1.48 -10.36 11.48
N VAL A 460 -2.42 -10.78 10.65
CA VAL A 460 -2.36 -12.07 9.93
C VAL A 460 -2.10 -11.78 8.46
N LEU A 461 -0.92 -12.13 7.97
CA LEU A 461 -0.61 -12.03 6.54
C LEU A 461 -1.30 -13.17 5.80
N CYS A 462 -2.02 -12.87 4.72
CA CYS A 462 -2.77 -13.83 3.92
C CYS A 462 -2.53 -13.49 2.44
N TYR A 463 -1.44 -14.00 1.89
CA TYR A 463 -1.00 -13.76 0.52
C TYR A 463 -1.11 -15.03 -0.32
N ASP A 464 -1.09 -14.87 -1.63
CA ASP A 464 -1.18 -15.93 -2.64
C ASP A 464 -0.20 -17.09 -2.33
N ALA A 465 -0.66 -18.33 -2.49
CA ALA A 465 0.14 -19.54 -2.21
C ALA A 465 1.14 -19.85 -3.34
N ASP A 466 2.02 -18.89 -3.62
CA ASP A 466 3.11 -18.98 -4.61
C ASP A 466 4.44 -18.41 -4.08
N GLU A 467 5.50 -18.50 -4.89
CA GLU A 467 6.83 -18.01 -4.53
C GLU A 467 6.89 -16.47 -4.38
N ALA A 468 6.02 -15.70 -5.05
CA ALA A 468 5.95 -14.25 -4.88
C ALA A 468 5.28 -13.89 -3.55
N GLY A 469 4.09 -14.42 -3.28
CA GLY A 469 3.35 -14.24 -2.02
C GLY A 469 4.14 -14.71 -0.81
N ARG A 470 4.87 -15.83 -0.91
CA ARG A 470 5.78 -16.30 0.15
C ARG A 470 6.88 -15.28 0.48
N ARG A 471 7.59 -14.75 -0.53
CA ARG A 471 8.64 -13.73 -0.33
C ARG A 471 8.07 -12.39 0.14
N ALA A 472 6.85 -12.04 -0.30
CA ALA A 472 6.12 -10.89 0.22
C ALA A 472 5.78 -11.08 1.71
N ALA A 473 5.35 -12.27 2.13
CA ALA A 473 5.05 -12.59 3.52
C ALA A 473 6.30 -12.54 4.41
N MET A 474 7.43 -13.12 3.98
CA MET A 474 8.73 -12.99 4.68
C MET A 474 9.13 -11.52 4.88
N THR A 475 8.94 -10.69 3.84
CA THR A 475 9.20 -9.25 3.90
C THR A 475 8.23 -8.53 4.84
N GLY A 476 6.95 -8.91 4.82
CA GLY A 476 5.90 -8.39 5.69
C GLY A 476 6.14 -8.68 7.17
N ILE A 477 6.53 -9.92 7.51
CA ILE A 477 6.91 -10.33 8.87
C ILE A 477 8.00 -9.39 9.42
N ARG A 478 9.07 -9.18 8.66
CA ARG A 478 10.15 -8.27 9.04
C ARG A 478 9.66 -6.85 9.29
N VAL A 479 8.90 -6.30 8.34
CA VAL A 479 8.37 -4.94 8.39
C VAL A 479 7.42 -4.72 9.59
N LEU A 480 6.69 -5.75 10.02
CA LEU A 480 5.82 -5.72 11.19
C LEU A 480 6.58 -5.88 12.51
N LEU A 481 7.51 -6.84 12.60
CA LEU A 481 8.33 -7.05 13.80
C LEU A 481 9.24 -5.86 14.11
N GLU A 482 9.88 -5.25 13.10
CA GLU A 482 10.66 -4.02 13.26
C GLU A 482 9.78 -2.85 13.75
N ALA A 483 8.50 -2.80 13.35
CA ALA A 483 7.52 -1.82 13.85
C ALA A 483 6.93 -2.18 15.23
N GLY A 484 7.23 -3.35 15.78
CA GLY A 484 6.69 -3.83 17.06
C GLY A 484 5.21 -4.22 16.98
N VAL A 485 4.76 -4.70 15.82
CA VAL A 485 3.45 -5.32 15.60
C VAL A 485 3.62 -6.84 15.60
N ASP A 486 2.80 -7.54 16.37
CA ASP A 486 2.82 -9.00 16.42
C ASP A 486 2.19 -9.59 15.15
N VAL A 487 2.78 -10.66 14.60
CA VAL A 487 2.45 -11.16 13.25
C VAL A 487 2.38 -12.69 13.19
N ALA A 488 1.40 -13.18 12.42
CA ALA A 488 1.22 -14.57 12.03
C ALA A 488 0.95 -14.66 10.52
N VAL A 489 0.95 -15.87 9.95
CA VAL A 489 0.66 -16.10 8.51
C VAL A 489 -0.47 -17.12 8.35
N LEU A 490 -1.47 -16.77 7.55
CA LEU A 490 -2.48 -17.70 7.07
C LEU A 490 -1.97 -18.35 5.78
N VAL A 491 -1.50 -19.59 5.89
CA VAL A 491 -1.08 -20.38 4.73
C VAL A 491 -2.33 -20.90 4.03
N LEU A 492 -2.48 -20.57 2.74
CA LEU A 492 -3.55 -21.05 1.87
C LEU A 492 -3.13 -22.36 1.16
N PRO A 493 -4.08 -23.14 0.60
CA PRO A 493 -3.75 -24.27 -0.26
C PRO A 493 -2.90 -23.87 -1.48
N ASP A 494 -1.95 -24.72 -1.86
CA ASP A 494 -0.98 -24.45 -2.94
C ASP A 494 -1.63 -23.92 -4.22
N GLY A 495 -1.11 -22.81 -4.75
CA GLY A 495 -1.57 -22.20 -6.00
C GLY A 495 -2.91 -21.47 -5.94
N THR A 496 -3.48 -21.20 -4.75
CA THR A 496 -4.72 -20.42 -4.58
C THR A 496 -4.48 -19.00 -4.05
N ASP A 497 -5.34 -18.06 -4.46
CA ASP A 497 -5.46 -16.73 -3.84
C ASP A 497 -6.62 -16.69 -2.80
N PRO A 498 -6.73 -15.66 -1.94
CA PRO A 498 -7.81 -15.60 -0.93
C PRO A 498 -9.23 -15.46 -1.54
N ASP A 499 -9.37 -15.06 -2.80
CA ASP A 499 -10.65 -15.03 -3.52
C ASP A 499 -11.02 -16.40 -4.13
N ASP A 500 -10.06 -17.21 -4.57
CA ASP A 500 -10.24 -18.63 -4.93
C ASP A 500 -10.78 -19.43 -3.74
N VAL A 501 -10.08 -19.40 -2.59
CA VAL A 501 -10.50 -20.17 -1.39
C VAL A 501 -11.89 -19.75 -0.91
N VAL A 502 -12.24 -18.46 -1.01
CA VAL A 502 -13.58 -17.96 -0.68
C VAL A 502 -14.65 -18.33 -1.73
N ARG A 503 -14.28 -18.48 -3.01
CA ARG A 503 -15.21 -18.93 -4.06
C ARG A 503 -15.52 -20.42 -3.95
N ASP A 504 -14.52 -21.23 -3.65
CA ASP A 504 -14.65 -22.69 -3.67
C ASP A 504 -15.09 -23.26 -2.31
N GLY A 505 -14.60 -22.67 -1.21
CA GLY A 505 -14.83 -23.13 0.18
C GLY A 505 -15.65 -22.18 1.07
N GLY A 506 -16.10 -21.03 0.54
CA GLY A 506 -16.94 -20.09 1.28
C GLY A 506 -16.25 -19.42 2.47
N ALA A 507 -17.02 -19.07 3.50
CA ALA A 507 -16.50 -18.44 4.70
C ALA A 507 -15.80 -19.45 5.61
N GLU A 508 -16.34 -20.67 5.63
CA GLU A 508 -15.99 -21.77 6.53
C GLU A 508 -14.56 -22.26 6.26
N ALA A 509 -14.12 -22.32 5.00
CA ALA A 509 -12.74 -22.67 4.65
C ALA A 509 -11.71 -21.70 5.26
N ILE A 510 -11.90 -20.39 5.08
CA ILE A 510 -11.00 -19.39 5.68
C ILE A 510 -11.07 -19.43 7.21
N ARG A 511 -12.27 -19.59 7.80
CA ARG A 511 -12.42 -19.68 9.26
C ARG A 511 -11.76 -20.95 9.85
N GLU A 512 -11.67 -22.04 9.10
CA GLU A 512 -10.95 -23.25 9.52
C GLU A 512 -9.44 -22.97 9.60
N LEU A 513 -8.87 -22.37 8.55
CA LEU A 513 -7.46 -21.97 8.52
C LEU A 513 -7.13 -20.97 9.66
N LEU A 514 -8.02 -20.00 9.91
CA LEU A 514 -7.86 -18.99 10.97
C LEU A 514 -7.88 -19.55 12.40
N LYS A 515 -8.27 -20.82 12.63
CA LYS A 515 -8.12 -21.45 13.95
C LYS A 515 -6.66 -21.64 14.35
N ARG A 516 -5.77 -21.81 13.37
CA ARG A 516 -4.33 -22.03 13.58
C ARG A 516 -3.49 -21.44 12.43
N PRO A 517 -3.43 -20.10 12.28
CA PRO A 517 -2.42 -19.48 11.45
C PRO A 517 -1.02 -19.86 11.97
N ALA A 518 -0.06 -20.00 11.06
CA ALA A 518 1.32 -20.30 11.40
C ALA A 518 1.94 -19.13 12.18
N SER A 519 2.75 -19.44 13.20
CA SER A 519 3.61 -18.44 13.82
C SER A 519 4.55 -17.82 12.78
N ALA A 520 4.96 -16.57 12.98
CA ALA A 520 5.97 -15.92 12.13
C ALA A 520 7.24 -16.79 11.97
N LEU A 521 7.63 -17.53 13.02
CA LEU A 521 8.77 -18.41 12.98
C LEU A 521 8.46 -19.77 12.37
N GLU A 522 7.26 -20.33 12.58
CA GLU A 522 6.81 -21.54 11.88
C GLU A 522 6.86 -21.37 10.36
N PHE A 523 6.38 -20.22 9.87
CA PHE A 523 6.44 -19.88 8.45
C PHE A 523 7.88 -19.71 7.95
N LEU A 524 8.73 -18.98 8.69
CA LEU A 524 10.14 -18.75 8.30
C LEU A 524 11.04 -20.00 8.37
N LEU A 525 10.64 -21.02 9.13
CA LEU A 525 11.37 -22.30 9.25
C LEU A 525 10.85 -23.39 8.31
N GLY A 526 9.64 -23.25 7.75
CA GLY A 526 8.93 -24.33 7.03
C GLY A 526 9.68 -24.89 5.82
N ASP A 527 10.40 -24.04 5.09
CA ASP A 527 11.18 -24.42 3.90
C ASP A 527 12.64 -24.79 4.19
N LEU A 528 13.06 -24.79 5.47
CA LEU A 528 14.45 -25.07 5.81
C LEU A 528 14.73 -26.59 5.78
N PRO A 529 15.91 -27.01 5.30
CA PRO A 529 16.23 -28.44 5.20
C PRO A 529 16.23 -29.13 6.57
N GLU A 530 15.54 -30.26 6.69
CA GLU A 530 15.35 -30.99 7.96
C GLU A 530 16.65 -31.48 8.61
N GLN A 531 17.74 -31.62 7.84
CA GLN A 531 19.04 -32.05 8.37
C GLN A 531 19.52 -31.06 9.47
N PRO A 532 19.81 -31.52 10.71
CA PRO A 532 20.09 -30.64 11.84
C PRO A 532 21.20 -29.61 11.63
N GLU A 533 22.30 -29.97 10.93
CA GLU A 533 23.40 -29.03 10.64
C GLU A 533 22.97 -27.95 9.64
N ALA A 534 22.18 -28.32 8.64
CA ALA A 534 21.68 -27.41 7.62
C ALA A 534 20.57 -26.51 8.19
N LEU A 535 19.60 -27.08 8.91
CA LEU A 535 18.58 -26.35 9.67
C LEU A 535 19.21 -25.30 10.59
N ARG A 536 20.24 -25.68 11.36
CA ARG A 536 20.96 -24.75 12.24
C ARG A 536 21.68 -23.64 11.46
N ARG A 537 22.37 -23.96 10.37
CA ARG A 537 23.11 -23.00 9.54
C ARG A 537 22.19 -21.99 8.85
N GLU A 538 21.07 -22.45 8.31
CA GLU A 538 20.11 -21.60 7.61
C GLU A 538 19.23 -20.83 8.60
N GLY A 539 18.73 -21.49 9.65
CA GLY A 539 17.89 -20.86 10.69
C GLY A 539 18.62 -19.79 11.50
N LEU A 540 19.94 -19.90 11.70
CA LEU A 540 20.74 -18.84 12.33
C LEU A 540 20.72 -17.52 11.54
N LYS A 541 20.43 -17.55 10.23
CA LYS A 541 20.25 -16.34 9.41
C LYS A 541 18.99 -15.55 9.79
N LEU A 542 18.06 -16.16 10.53
CA LEU A 542 16.87 -15.50 11.10
C LEU A 542 17.17 -14.77 12.43
N ALA A 543 18.32 -15.02 13.06
CA ALA A 543 18.65 -14.40 14.36
C ALA A 543 18.66 -12.86 14.33
N PRO A 544 19.21 -12.16 13.31
CA PRO A 544 19.12 -10.71 13.22
C PRO A 544 17.69 -10.18 13.06
N LEU A 545 16.82 -10.91 12.34
CA LEU A 545 15.41 -10.58 12.16
C LEU A 545 14.65 -10.72 13.49
N VAL A 546 14.83 -11.84 14.18
CA VAL A 546 14.24 -12.12 15.49
C VAL A 546 14.70 -11.10 16.53
N CYS A 547 16.00 -10.78 16.59
CA CYS A 547 16.54 -9.78 17.51
C CYS A 547 16.17 -8.33 17.15
N ALA A 548 15.78 -8.04 15.91
CA ALA A 548 15.29 -6.73 15.48
C ALA A 548 13.81 -6.46 15.85
N ALA A 549 13.08 -7.44 16.38
CA ALA A 549 11.70 -7.25 16.83
C ALA A 549 11.63 -6.17 17.94
N SER A 550 10.86 -5.10 17.72
CA SER A 550 10.82 -3.93 18.61
C SER A 550 10.13 -4.22 19.95
N ASN A 551 9.08 -5.05 19.96
CA ASN A 551 8.42 -5.48 21.19
C ASN A 551 9.34 -6.45 21.97
N ALA A 552 9.68 -6.10 23.22
CA ALA A 552 10.61 -6.88 24.02
C ALA A 552 10.09 -8.28 24.40
N ALA A 553 8.79 -8.42 24.64
CA ALA A 553 8.18 -9.72 24.96
C ALA A 553 8.15 -10.63 23.72
N THR A 554 7.71 -10.10 22.57
CA THR A 554 7.73 -10.82 21.29
C THR A 554 9.15 -11.24 20.90
N ARG A 555 10.13 -10.34 21.06
CA ARG A 555 11.54 -10.65 20.82
C ARG A 555 12.03 -11.80 21.71
N GLN A 556 11.73 -11.77 23.02
CA GLN A 556 12.10 -12.86 23.94
C GLN A 556 11.50 -14.20 23.49
N ASN A 557 10.18 -14.22 23.21
CA ASN A 557 9.48 -15.42 22.78
C ASN A 557 10.05 -15.98 21.47
N LEU A 558 10.34 -15.13 20.48
CA LEU A 558 10.93 -15.52 19.20
C LEU A 558 12.38 -16.02 19.35
N VAL A 559 13.19 -15.39 20.21
CA VAL A 559 14.56 -15.85 20.52
C VAL A 559 14.51 -17.24 21.17
N GLU A 560 13.61 -17.45 22.13
CA GLU A 560 13.45 -18.75 22.80
C GLU A 560 12.89 -19.83 21.88
N GLU A 561 11.95 -19.51 20.99
CA GLU A 561 11.44 -20.47 20.01
C GLU A 561 12.52 -20.83 18.97
N LEU A 562 13.26 -19.85 18.43
CA LEU A 562 14.34 -20.10 17.48
C LEU A 562 15.47 -20.92 18.12
N ALA A 563 15.89 -20.58 19.34
CA ALA A 563 16.88 -21.36 20.09
C ALA A 563 16.44 -22.84 20.25
N ARG A 564 15.18 -23.05 20.64
CA ARG A 564 14.57 -24.39 20.80
C ARG A 564 14.52 -25.16 19.48
N ARG A 565 14.16 -24.52 18.36
CA ARG A 565 14.06 -25.14 17.03
C ARG A 565 15.42 -25.53 16.44
N LEU A 566 16.49 -24.79 16.76
CA LEU A 566 17.85 -25.07 16.25
C LEU A 566 18.73 -25.89 17.20
N TYR A 567 18.18 -26.32 18.34
CA TYR A 567 18.91 -26.95 19.45
C TYR A 567 20.13 -26.12 19.90
N LEU A 568 19.88 -24.85 20.21
CA LEU A 568 20.83 -23.85 20.70
C LEU A 568 20.30 -23.18 21.98
N ARG A 569 21.13 -22.40 22.67
CA ARG A 569 20.70 -21.56 23.81
C ARG A 569 20.22 -20.19 23.30
N PRO A 570 19.25 -19.53 23.96
CA PRO A 570 18.80 -18.17 23.63
C PRO A 570 19.96 -17.16 23.44
N ARG A 571 20.98 -17.25 24.30
CA ARG A 571 22.19 -16.42 24.22
C ARG A 571 22.96 -16.57 22.91
N GLU A 572 22.99 -17.75 22.31
CA GLU A 572 23.72 -17.99 21.05
C GLU A 572 22.97 -17.37 19.86
N ILE A 573 21.63 -17.35 19.90
CA ILE A 573 20.80 -16.59 18.96
C ILE A 573 21.04 -15.09 19.14
N GLU A 574 21.05 -14.60 20.39
CA GLU A 574 21.35 -13.19 20.66
C GLU A 574 22.75 -12.77 20.21
N GLU A 575 23.78 -13.60 20.41
CA GLU A 575 25.14 -13.29 19.97
C GLU A 575 25.25 -13.20 18.44
N HIS A 576 24.53 -14.06 17.70
CA HIS A 576 24.41 -13.94 16.23
C HIS A 576 23.58 -12.73 15.78
N GLY A 577 22.53 -12.36 16.52
CA GLY A 577 21.70 -11.17 16.23
C GLY A 577 22.35 -9.84 16.64
N ARG A 578 23.28 -9.86 17.60
CA ARG A 578 24.08 -8.70 18.08
C ARG A 578 25.37 -8.50 17.30
N ALA A 579 25.87 -9.52 16.60
CA ALA A 579 27.01 -9.38 15.69
C ALA A 579 26.75 -8.18 14.77
N PRO A 580 27.71 -7.24 14.62
CA PRO A 580 27.43 -5.94 14.04
C PRO A 580 26.93 -6.13 12.61
N ALA A 581 25.63 -5.92 12.41
CA ALA A 581 24.99 -6.06 11.11
C ALA A 581 25.77 -5.21 10.13
N ARG A 582 26.49 -5.88 9.21
CA ARG A 582 27.07 -5.21 8.04
C ARG A 582 25.92 -4.45 7.42
N ARG A 583 26.03 -3.12 7.38
CA ARG A 583 25.00 -2.26 6.78
C ARG A 583 25.06 -2.42 5.27
N GLU A 584 24.56 -3.56 4.81
CA GLU A 584 23.79 -3.63 3.57
C GLU A 584 22.87 -2.40 3.58
N GLY A 585 23.02 -1.56 2.57
CA GLY A 585 22.11 -0.44 2.35
C GLY A 585 20.66 -0.96 2.27
N PRO A 586 19.65 -0.11 2.51
CA PRO A 586 18.26 -0.54 2.66
C PRO A 586 17.89 -1.56 1.59
N ILE A 587 17.65 -2.81 2.04
CA ILE A 587 17.46 -3.97 1.16
C ILE A 587 16.26 -3.69 0.29
N ALA A 588 16.52 -3.34 -0.97
CA ALA A 588 15.50 -3.33 -2.00
C ALA A 588 14.95 -4.76 -2.09
N PRO A 589 13.62 -4.94 -2.17
CA PRO A 589 13.00 -6.25 -1.99
C PRO A 589 13.59 -7.27 -2.95
N PRO A 590 14.06 -8.46 -2.47
CA PRO A 590 14.64 -9.51 -3.29
C PRO A 590 13.54 -10.25 -4.08
N GLY A 591 12.96 -9.55 -5.05
CA GLY A 591 11.71 -9.92 -5.70
C GLY A 591 11.42 -9.07 -6.94
N ALA A 592 12.42 -8.92 -7.82
CA ALA A 592 12.22 -8.29 -9.13
C ALA A 592 13.18 -8.82 -10.22
N ALA A 593 13.71 -10.04 -10.02
CA ALA A 593 14.57 -10.76 -10.96
C ALA A 593 13.79 -11.73 -11.87
N ALA A 594 12.55 -11.36 -12.21
CA ALA A 594 11.74 -11.97 -13.25
C ALA A 594 10.95 -10.85 -13.94
N ALA A 595 11.01 -10.79 -15.27
CA ALA A 595 10.25 -9.88 -16.12
C ALA A 595 10.22 -8.39 -15.69
N ARG A 596 11.31 -7.85 -15.11
CA ARG A 596 11.55 -6.40 -15.24
C ARG A 596 11.73 -6.12 -16.73
N SER A 597 10.76 -5.41 -17.31
CA SER A 597 10.96 -4.73 -18.58
C SER A 597 12.11 -3.73 -18.37
N ALA A 598 13.21 -3.86 -19.12
CA ALA A 598 14.38 -3.00 -18.97
C ALA A 598 13.97 -1.52 -18.94
N ALA A 599 14.53 -0.76 -18.00
CA ALA A 599 14.17 0.65 -17.82
C ALA A 599 14.35 1.42 -19.14
N PRO A 600 13.53 2.42 -19.50
CA PRO A 600 13.55 3.01 -20.85
C PRO A 600 14.94 3.42 -21.34
N GLY A 601 15.76 4.07 -20.52
CA GLY A 601 17.14 4.43 -20.89
C GLY A 601 18.10 3.23 -21.02
N GLU A 602 17.83 2.11 -20.33
CA GLU A 602 18.60 0.86 -20.43
C GLU A 602 18.16 0.05 -21.67
N ARG A 603 16.89 0.10 -22.10
CA ARG A 603 16.48 -0.34 -23.46
C ARG A 603 17.13 0.50 -24.56
N HIS A 604 17.17 1.83 -24.41
CA HIS A 604 17.86 2.70 -25.38
C HIS A 604 19.35 2.34 -25.43
N LEU A 605 20.03 2.11 -24.30
CA LEU A 605 21.43 1.65 -24.29
C LEU A 605 21.63 0.34 -25.06
N ALA A 606 20.81 -0.69 -24.80
CA ALA A 606 20.90 -1.96 -25.51
C ALA A 606 20.66 -1.79 -27.01
N ARG A 607 19.64 -1.02 -27.40
CA ARG A 607 19.37 -0.67 -28.81
C ARG A 607 20.57 0.03 -29.45
N ILE A 608 21.13 1.05 -28.78
CA ILE A 608 22.30 1.79 -29.27
C ILE A 608 23.48 0.82 -29.48
N LEU A 609 23.79 -0.06 -28.53
CA LEU A 609 24.88 -1.05 -28.66
C LEU A 609 24.74 -1.97 -29.89
N LEU A 610 23.50 -2.28 -30.29
CA LEU A 610 23.18 -3.13 -31.44
C LEU A 610 23.17 -2.35 -32.78
N GLU A 611 22.78 -1.08 -32.76
CA GLU A 611 22.52 -0.29 -33.98
C GLU A 611 23.61 0.76 -34.31
N CYS A 612 24.46 1.16 -33.37
CA CYS A 612 25.39 2.27 -33.59
C CYS A 612 26.71 1.86 -34.28
N SER A 613 27.43 2.86 -34.79
CA SER A 613 28.75 2.69 -35.43
C SER A 613 29.80 2.16 -34.44
N PRO A 614 30.91 1.57 -34.93
CA PRO A 614 31.97 1.08 -34.05
C PRO A 614 32.56 2.17 -33.14
N ASP A 615 32.70 3.40 -33.64
CA ASP A 615 33.12 4.57 -32.85
C ASP A 615 32.19 4.84 -31.66
N TRP A 616 30.87 4.71 -31.86
CA TRP A 616 29.90 4.87 -30.78
C TRP A 616 29.96 3.70 -29.79
N ARG A 617 30.09 2.45 -30.26
CA ARG A 617 30.26 1.29 -29.36
C ARG A 617 31.50 1.45 -28.46
N ALA A 618 32.64 1.83 -29.03
CA ALA A 618 33.87 2.09 -28.28
C ALA A 618 33.68 3.23 -27.24
N ARG A 619 33.06 4.35 -27.64
CA ARG A 619 32.79 5.48 -26.74
C ARG A 619 31.86 5.12 -25.58
N ILE A 620 30.91 4.20 -25.79
CA ILE A 620 29.96 3.71 -24.79
C ILE A 620 30.67 2.82 -23.78
N VAL A 621 31.43 1.82 -24.25
CA VAL A 621 32.23 0.91 -23.41
C VAL A 621 33.19 1.70 -22.50
N GLU A 622 33.85 2.73 -23.03
CA GLU A 622 34.80 3.57 -22.26
C GLU A 622 34.15 4.41 -21.13
N ARG A 623 32.83 4.66 -21.20
CA ARG A 623 32.14 5.67 -20.35
C ARG A 623 31.00 5.11 -19.50
N VAL A 624 30.29 4.10 -19.96
CA VAL A 624 29.15 3.52 -19.23
C VAL A 624 29.64 2.43 -18.28
N HIS A 625 29.46 2.64 -16.98
CA HIS A 625 29.84 1.68 -15.96
C HIS A 625 28.80 0.53 -15.90
N SER A 626 29.22 -0.70 -16.22
CA SER A 626 28.32 -1.87 -16.24
C SER A 626 27.73 -2.20 -14.86
N GLU A 627 28.53 -2.02 -13.79
CA GLU A 627 28.13 -2.18 -12.39
C GLU A 627 26.99 -1.24 -11.90
N LEU A 628 26.52 -0.33 -12.77
CA LEU A 628 25.39 0.57 -12.52
C LEU A 628 24.19 0.33 -13.45
N ILE A 629 24.28 -0.65 -14.36
CA ILE A 629 23.15 -1.11 -15.20
C ILE A 629 22.32 -2.11 -14.39
N ILE A 630 21.00 -1.87 -14.31
CA ILE A 630 20.09 -2.63 -13.45
C ILE A 630 19.57 -3.88 -14.16
N ASP A 631 19.27 -3.77 -15.46
CA ASP A 631 18.84 -4.93 -16.24
C ASP A 631 20.02 -5.82 -16.62
N GLU A 632 19.98 -7.08 -16.18
CA GLU A 632 21.05 -8.07 -16.38
C GLU A 632 21.40 -8.26 -17.86
N ARG A 633 20.40 -8.29 -18.74
CA ARG A 633 20.59 -8.51 -20.19
C ARG A 633 21.34 -7.35 -20.82
N VAL A 634 21.00 -6.12 -20.39
CA VAL A 634 21.65 -4.89 -20.86
C VAL A 634 23.08 -4.82 -20.32
N ARG A 635 23.34 -5.31 -19.09
CA ARG A 635 24.69 -5.40 -18.55
C ARG A 635 25.54 -6.41 -19.32
N SER A 636 25.05 -7.63 -19.54
CA SER A 636 25.76 -8.66 -20.30
C SER A 636 26.01 -8.26 -21.76
N LEU A 637 25.10 -7.52 -22.40
CA LEU A 637 25.33 -6.95 -23.74
C LEU A 637 26.43 -5.88 -23.75
N LEU A 638 26.48 -5.01 -22.72
CA LEU A 638 27.55 -4.00 -22.58
C LEU A 638 28.91 -4.64 -22.26
N GLU A 639 28.91 -5.69 -21.43
CA GLU A 639 30.13 -6.43 -21.08
C GLU A 639 30.64 -7.22 -22.29
N ALA A 640 29.78 -7.96 -23.00
CA ALA A 640 30.15 -8.63 -24.26
C ALA A 640 30.59 -7.65 -25.37
N ALA A 641 30.10 -6.41 -25.36
CA ALA A 641 30.53 -5.34 -26.27
C ALA A 641 31.96 -4.84 -25.99
N THR A 642 32.50 -5.09 -24.79
CA THR A 642 33.83 -4.59 -24.38
C THR A 642 34.96 -5.25 -25.16
N ASP A 643 34.81 -6.54 -25.46
CA ASP A 643 35.82 -7.35 -26.15
C ASP A 643 35.60 -7.44 -27.69
N LEU A 644 34.69 -6.64 -28.26
CA LEU A 644 34.40 -6.69 -29.71
C LEU A 644 35.55 -6.08 -30.53
N PRO A 645 35.94 -6.71 -31.65
CA PRO A 645 36.77 -6.05 -32.66
C PRO A 645 36.13 -4.76 -33.18
N GLY A 646 36.89 -3.66 -33.15
CA GLY A 646 36.43 -2.31 -33.45
C GLY A 646 36.16 -2.02 -34.93
N ASP A 647 36.39 -2.99 -35.81
CA ASP A 647 36.19 -2.94 -37.25
C ASP A 647 34.93 -3.71 -37.72
N LEU A 648 34.23 -4.42 -36.82
CA LEU A 648 33.04 -5.20 -37.17
C LEU A 648 31.89 -4.34 -37.72
N ALA A 649 31.39 -4.76 -38.89
CA ALA A 649 30.14 -4.26 -39.45
C ALA A 649 28.95 -4.54 -38.51
N GLN A 650 27.92 -3.70 -38.59
CA GLN A 650 26.77 -3.69 -37.67
C GLN A 650 26.07 -5.06 -37.57
N ALA A 651 25.83 -5.73 -38.70
CA ALA A 651 25.16 -7.04 -38.72
C ALA A 651 25.98 -8.15 -38.05
N ASP A 652 27.31 -8.13 -38.22
CA ASP A 652 28.21 -9.11 -37.62
C ASP A 652 28.43 -8.83 -36.13
N ALA A 653 28.49 -7.55 -35.73
CA ALA A 653 28.54 -7.15 -34.32
C ALA A 653 27.32 -7.64 -33.52
N VAL A 654 26.10 -7.56 -34.09
CA VAL A 654 24.89 -8.12 -33.43
C VAL A 654 24.97 -9.64 -33.28
N ARG A 655 25.45 -10.36 -34.30
CA ARG A 655 25.64 -11.81 -34.25
C ARG A 655 26.67 -12.21 -33.19
N GLU A 656 27.80 -11.50 -33.15
CA GLU A 656 28.91 -11.75 -32.25
C GLU A 656 28.53 -11.45 -30.78
N LEU A 657 27.78 -10.38 -30.52
CA LEU A 657 27.21 -10.08 -29.20
C LEU A 657 26.32 -11.22 -28.70
N LEU A 658 25.37 -11.68 -29.53
CA LEU A 658 24.46 -12.77 -29.17
C LEU A 658 25.23 -14.09 -28.93
N GLY A 659 26.22 -14.39 -29.76
CA GLY A 659 27.08 -15.57 -29.61
C GLY A 659 27.88 -15.57 -28.30
N ARG A 660 28.40 -14.41 -27.89
CA ARG A 660 29.16 -14.23 -26.63
C ARG A 660 28.27 -14.27 -25.39
N CYS A 661 27.06 -13.72 -25.47
CA CYS A 661 26.11 -13.77 -24.35
C CYS A 661 25.56 -15.17 -24.09
N ALA A 662 25.39 -16.01 -25.13
CA ALA A 662 24.95 -17.41 -25.06
C ALA A 662 23.68 -17.67 -24.20
N ASP A 663 22.81 -16.68 -24.05
CA ASP A 663 21.62 -16.70 -23.19
C ASP A 663 20.36 -16.45 -24.03
N GLU A 664 19.46 -17.44 -24.06
CA GLU A 664 18.18 -17.38 -24.78
C GLU A 664 17.30 -16.20 -24.34
N ARG A 665 17.43 -15.74 -23.09
CA ARG A 665 16.73 -14.55 -22.54
C ARG A 665 17.26 -13.25 -23.12
N ILE A 666 18.54 -13.21 -23.52
CA ILE A 666 19.17 -12.09 -24.22
C ILE A 666 18.75 -12.12 -25.69
N THR A 667 18.80 -13.29 -26.34
CA THR A 667 18.29 -13.48 -27.71
C THR A 667 16.83 -13.06 -27.87
N SER A 668 15.96 -13.46 -26.94
CA SER A 668 14.54 -13.07 -26.92
C SER A 668 14.36 -11.55 -26.73
N PHE A 669 15.19 -10.93 -25.88
CA PHE A 669 15.14 -9.49 -25.62
C PHE A 669 15.68 -8.66 -26.80
N VAL A 670 16.70 -9.13 -27.51
CA VAL A 670 17.17 -8.49 -28.75
C VAL A 670 16.10 -8.61 -29.83
N ALA A 671 15.44 -9.76 -29.97
CA ALA A 671 14.29 -9.91 -30.87
C ALA A 671 13.11 -8.99 -30.49
N GLU A 672 12.83 -8.79 -29.19
CA GLU A 672 11.84 -7.81 -28.71
C GLU A 672 12.21 -6.37 -29.12
N LEU A 673 13.48 -5.99 -28.96
CA LEU A 673 13.98 -4.66 -29.33
C LEU A 673 13.89 -4.41 -30.83
N CYS A 674 14.30 -5.37 -31.66
CA CYS A 674 14.28 -5.24 -33.13
C CYS A 674 12.86 -5.27 -33.75
N ASN A 675 11.88 -5.86 -33.05
CA ASN A 675 10.46 -5.87 -33.48
C ASN A 675 9.64 -4.71 -32.90
N SER A 676 10.27 -3.72 -32.26
CA SER A 676 9.60 -2.55 -31.65
C SER A 676 9.71 -1.32 -32.54
N ASP A 677 8.62 -0.55 -32.68
CA ASP A 677 8.60 0.73 -33.41
C ASP A 677 9.44 1.80 -32.69
N TRP A 678 10.70 1.97 -33.10
CA TRP A 678 11.59 3.00 -32.56
C TRP A 678 11.83 4.16 -33.55
N PRO A 679 12.06 5.39 -33.06
CA PRO A 679 12.57 6.49 -33.88
C PRO A 679 13.96 6.20 -34.47
N GLU A 680 14.29 6.82 -35.60
CA GLU A 680 15.61 6.74 -36.24
C GLU A 680 16.76 7.05 -35.28
N LEU A 681 17.84 6.26 -35.32
CA LEU A 681 18.96 6.39 -34.39
C LEU A 681 20.02 7.39 -34.90
N THR A 682 19.73 8.68 -34.74
CA THR A 682 20.67 9.75 -35.09
C THR A 682 21.75 9.98 -34.04
N ASP A 683 22.86 10.58 -34.46
CA ASP A 683 23.98 11.00 -33.61
C ASP A 683 23.54 11.83 -32.39
N ASP A 684 22.61 12.78 -32.59
CA ASP A 684 22.05 13.61 -31.52
C ASP A 684 21.13 12.83 -30.57
N SER A 685 20.41 11.82 -31.08
CA SER A 685 19.62 10.90 -30.27
C SER A 685 20.52 10.07 -29.35
N ILE A 686 21.60 9.50 -29.90
CA ILE A 686 22.62 8.75 -29.15
C ILE A 686 23.21 9.63 -28.02
N ARG A 687 23.68 10.84 -28.35
CA ARG A 687 24.24 11.80 -27.35
C ARG A 687 23.22 12.14 -26.27
N SER A 688 21.99 12.47 -26.64
CA SER A 688 20.94 12.87 -25.69
C SER A 688 20.61 11.76 -24.69
N GLN A 689 20.45 10.51 -25.15
CA GLN A 689 20.16 9.37 -24.28
C GLN A 689 21.35 9.01 -23.38
N LEU A 690 22.56 8.97 -23.94
CA LEU A 690 23.78 8.64 -23.18
C LEU A 690 24.10 9.70 -22.13
N ARG A 691 23.94 11.00 -22.43
CA ARG A 691 24.15 12.06 -21.42
C ARG A 691 23.26 11.89 -20.19
N VAL A 692 21.98 11.55 -20.37
CA VAL A 692 21.05 11.30 -19.26
C VAL A 692 21.48 10.08 -18.43
N LEU A 693 22.01 9.03 -19.08
CA LEU A 693 22.56 7.86 -18.41
C LEU A 693 23.85 8.17 -17.63
N LEU A 694 24.80 8.88 -18.26
CA LEU A 694 26.09 9.24 -17.67
C LEU A 694 25.92 10.22 -16.49
N GLU A 695 25.02 11.20 -16.60
CA GLU A 695 24.64 12.06 -15.47
C GLU A 695 24.10 11.24 -14.29
N ARG A 696 23.22 10.26 -14.56
CA ARG A 696 22.65 9.38 -13.52
C ARG A 696 23.76 8.55 -12.85
N GLN A 697 24.68 7.98 -13.62
CA GLN A 697 25.81 7.20 -13.12
C GLN A 697 26.80 8.07 -12.33
N GLY A 698 27.23 9.22 -12.85
CA GLY A 698 28.13 10.16 -12.16
C GLY A 698 27.55 10.68 -10.84
N ARG A 699 26.23 10.91 -10.77
CA ARG A 699 25.51 11.23 -9.52
C ARG A 699 25.46 10.06 -8.52
N GLU A 700 25.53 8.81 -8.97
CA GLU A 700 25.58 7.60 -8.12
C GLU A 700 26.99 7.36 -7.59
N LEU A 701 28.01 7.38 -8.46
CA LEU A 701 29.41 7.24 -8.06
C LEU A 701 29.85 8.38 -7.13
N SER A 702 29.40 9.62 -7.38
CA SER A 702 29.59 10.75 -6.45
C SER A 702 28.98 10.48 -5.05
N ARG A 703 27.88 9.72 -4.97
CA ARG A 703 27.25 9.32 -3.70
C ARG A 703 27.99 8.14 -3.05
N ARG A 704 28.54 7.20 -3.82
CA ARG A 704 29.43 6.12 -3.32
C ARG A 704 30.76 6.64 -2.78
N LEU A 705 31.34 7.70 -3.37
CA LEU A 705 32.59 8.31 -2.91
C LEU A 705 32.44 9.24 -1.70
N ALA A 706 31.29 9.91 -1.53
CA ALA A 706 31.10 10.90 -0.47
C ALA A 706 31.33 10.40 0.98
N PRO A 707 30.99 9.15 1.36
CA PRO A 707 31.37 8.58 2.65
C PRO A 707 32.88 8.34 2.80
N ARG A 708 33.55 7.90 1.74
CA ARG A 708 35.00 7.63 1.76
C ARG A 708 35.80 8.93 1.92
N ILE A 709 35.42 9.97 1.19
CA ILE A 709 36.01 11.31 1.29
C ILE A 709 35.92 11.84 2.73
N ARG A 710 34.73 11.79 3.35
CA ARG A 710 34.57 12.17 4.76
C ARG A 710 35.41 11.32 5.70
N ALA A 711 35.51 10.01 5.47
CA ALA A 711 36.31 9.13 6.31
C ALA A 711 37.83 9.39 6.17
N ALA A 712 38.31 9.88 5.02
CA ALA A 712 39.69 10.34 4.83
C ALA A 712 39.92 11.71 5.49
N GLU A 713 38.98 12.66 5.32
CA GLU A 713 38.94 13.96 6.03
C GLU A 713 38.98 13.77 7.56
N GLU A 714 38.18 12.86 8.10
CA GLU A 714 38.09 12.51 9.53
C GLU A 714 39.34 11.80 10.06
N ARG A 715 40.13 11.14 9.20
CA ARG A 715 41.42 10.51 9.55
C ARG A 715 42.62 11.45 9.41
N GLY A 716 42.49 12.57 8.70
CA GLY A 716 43.64 13.37 8.27
C GLY A 716 44.49 12.70 7.19
N ASP A 717 43.95 11.73 6.46
CA ASP A 717 44.67 11.04 5.37
C ASP A 717 44.61 11.90 4.11
N HIS A 718 45.56 12.84 4.00
CA HIS A 718 45.67 13.75 2.87
C HIS A 718 45.91 13.02 1.53
N GLY A 719 46.56 11.85 1.55
CA GLY A 719 46.83 11.05 0.34
C GLY A 719 45.58 10.35 -0.18
N GLU A 720 44.83 9.64 0.68
CA GLU A 720 43.55 9.06 0.26
C GLU A 720 42.55 10.16 -0.13
N LEU A 721 42.56 11.30 0.59
CA LEU A 721 41.68 12.43 0.28
C LEU A 721 41.95 13.03 -1.10
N GLU A 722 43.21 13.28 -1.46
CA GLU A 722 43.57 13.82 -2.79
C GLU A 722 43.17 12.84 -3.91
N LEU A 723 43.46 11.55 -3.75
CA LEU A 723 43.06 10.51 -4.71
C LEU A 723 41.53 10.42 -4.89
N LEU A 724 40.77 10.46 -3.78
CA LEU A 724 39.30 10.40 -3.82
C LEU A 724 38.66 11.68 -4.39
N LEU A 725 39.30 12.84 -4.21
CA LEU A 725 38.85 14.10 -4.82
C LEU A 725 39.20 14.15 -6.32
N ALA A 726 40.36 13.66 -6.72
CA ALA A 726 40.76 13.52 -8.13
C ALA A 726 39.81 12.58 -8.88
N GLU A 727 39.50 11.40 -8.33
CA GLU A 727 38.55 10.46 -8.95
C GLU A 727 37.13 11.06 -9.04
N LYS A 728 36.67 11.74 -7.98
CA LYS A 728 35.40 12.48 -8.00
C LYS A 728 35.36 13.63 -9.02
N ALA A 729 36.50 14.24 -9.33
CA ALA A 729 36.61 15.23 -10.41
C ALA A 729 36.56 14.56 -11.79
N ARG A 730 37.33 13.46 -11.97
CA ARG A 730 37.37 12.65 -13.20
C ARG A 730 36.00 12.12 -13.60
N LEU A 731 35.21 11.64 -12.64
CA LEU A 731 33.84 11.16 -12.83
C LEU A 731 32.84 12.28 -13.17
N ARG A 732 33.11 13.53 -12.79
CA ARG A 732 32.32 14.69 -13.23
C ARG A 732 32.69 15.10 -14.65
N GLN A 733 33.98 15.08 -14.97
CA GLN A 733 34.49 15.43 -16.30
C GLN A 733 34.02 14.42 -17.38
N LYS A 734 34.04 13.11 -17.09
CA LYS A 734 33.42 12.07 -17.95
C LYS A 734 31.94 12.31 -18.30
N SER A 735 31.22 13.15 -17.53
CA SER A 735 29.81 13.51 -17.74
C SER A 735 29.62 14.92 -18.35
N ALA A 736 30.71 15.66 -18.61
CA ALA A 736 30.70 16.99 -19.19
C ALA A 736 31.31 17.01 -20.61
N ASP A 737 32.24 16.09 -20.89
CA ASP A 737 32.93 15.93 -22.18
C ASP A 737 32.09 15.08 -23.19
N PHE A 738 30.74 15.14 -23.13
CA PHE A 738 29.81 14.27 -23.89
C PHE A 738 28.44 14.93 -24.19
#